data_AF-A0A378JRL6-F1
#
_entry.id   AF-A0A378JRL6-F1
#
_cell.length_a   1.000
_cell.length_b   1.000
_cell.length_c   1.000
_cell.angle_alpha   90.00
_cell.angle_beta   90.00
_cell.angle_gamma   90.00
#
_symmetry.space_group_name_H-M   'P 1'
#
loop_
_entity.id
_entity.type
_entity.pdbx_description
1 polymer ?
#
loop_
_entity_poly.entity_id
_entity_poly.type
_entity_poly.pdbx_seq_one_letter_code
_entity_poly.pdbx_strand_id
1 'polypeptide(L)'
;MGKGIILRVLEGTVISPELSRTLDTLIPNYQIEYFQEKPNYRRSYERRINSLHDAFLFMLDAYPLDPKFTALKAETLKNYAEEFKNTCDLAKDSVEELQTELEAYTAKLVEVISTSWDWPKGTAFHESVACLNEAEQYVLMSRGRPDLATLMPMQTEHGTEYVLQYDESLSPYTDEFIAELNEIKSRKYPKTPVWFKNTEEFQKEYFTNLDLKPLNATSIIQDINSFLDSWIEIKRSSLNIAAELEQIHKDIQPYPTWYKDKTDDSRAKGFSKAQKAMIKVLAAEPDKFDANLTKFREFIVAKKHSIAFQNSLDNLSNIPLWYWSLSKVQQSFLAHALQQTDRVEDAVTFLSSRHRTLPIPANYAAHSLLKINPEVVQSDHTYEVKHLYGKRFRSSHVASRDVLESPESVQQRHSDSNFAKVTEHAKPGQMCLFQTLISPIHAVDYLPSLVSESLSVPPDLELFKIARSTVERSGKTASVLQHNHPFNYAKYIYYTASDDASSLYLLMTARTYVANNPGLEELLEEYQQVLGSPLGSATFWDYEGRELFLTSLEQLITLTIDGHSYGSCVSGKDRKAIELMHTDAMILYKDKYGVWPKFGVPSDKMERINFVNLFADIYMSRHQHEHAGQNAPGSDGIKTPEMYLPADIIEAINDRLGTRNGVKYDDLMATGNEVKNISKNLKSYFVSDNELLCKLTARQLGEEVCTKLYDALSPLIAEESRFCKPKEWGLGLFDKKKSTSSPAGITKIRNLMQDKNAGNDNILRLEKIFLEVLNRPVSNSTRTKETNSVYDRIRNILGSVFAVGDESLEVLADAAIAEWSELFEASKRANSSAVAY
;
A
#
# COMPACT_ATOMS: atom_id res chain seq x y z
N MET A 1 15.00 -14.66 -0.57
CA MET A 1 15.47 -15.85 0.17
C MET A 1 14.27 -16.54 0.79
N GLY A 2 14.16 -17.87 0.64
CA GLY A 2 12.96 -18.63 1.00
C GLY A 2 12.63 -18.51 2.49
N LYS A 3 11.47 -17.91 2.81
CA LYS A 3 10.96 -17.76 4.19
C LYS A 3 10.23 -19.01 4.69
N GLY A 4 10.57 -20.17 4.12
CA GLY A 4 9.86 -21.43 4.30
C GLY A 4 8.69 -21.60 3.34
N ILE A 5 8.07 -22.78 3.42
CA ILE A 5 6.89 -23.16 2.63
C ILE A 5 5.77 -23.50 3.61
N ILE A 6 4.57 -22.95 3.39
CA ILE A 6 3.36 -23.34 4.12
C ILE A 6 2.60 -24.34 3.26
N LEU A 7 2.47 -25.58 3.74
CA LEU A 7 1.59 -26.59 3.15
C LEU A 7 0.24 -26.58 3.87
N ARG A 8 -0.78 -26.08 3.19
CA ARG A 8 -2.15 -26.12 3.69
C ARG A 8 -2.79 -27.47 3.41
N VAL A 9 -3.34 -28.10 4.44
CA VAL A 9 -3.95 -29.43 4.38
C VAL A 9 -5.36 -29.37 4.94
N LEU A 10 -6.34 -29.94 4.22
CA LEU A 10 -7.71 -29.97 4.69
C LEU A 10 -7.81 -30.80 5.99
N GLU A 11 -8.48 -30.26 7.01
CA GLU A 11 -8.66 -30.92 8.31
C GLU A 11 -9.27 -32.33 8.12
N GLY A 12 -8.69 -33.33 8.79
CA GLY A 12 -9.07 -34.73 8.64
C GLY A 12 -8.37 -35.49 7.50
N THR A 13 -7.60 -34.83 6.64
CA THR A 13 -6.78 -35.51 5.61
C THR A 13 -5.64 -36.29 6.27
N VAL A 14 -5.56 -37.59 6.00
CA VAL A 14 -4.50 -38.46 6.50
C VAL A 14 -3.29 -38.39 5.58
N ILE A 15 -2.15 -37.92 6.09
CA ILE A 15 -0.89 -37.92 5.34
C ILE A 15 -0.18 -39.25 5.59
N SER A 16 -0.20 -40.14 4.60
CA SER A 16 0.54 -41.41 4.64
C SER A 16 2.06 -41.17 4.62
N PRO A 17 2.88 -42.14 5.08
CA PRO A 17 4.34 -42.04 4.96
C PRO A 17 4.81 -41.79 3.53
N GLU A 18 4.18 -42.42 2.54
CA GLU A 18 4.48 -42.24 1.12
C GLU A 18 4.12 -40.82 0.64
N LEU A 19 2.97 -40.28 1.06
CA LEU A 19 2.59 -38.90 0.76
C LEU A 19 3.57 -37.91 1.37
N SER A 20 3.95 -38.12 2.64
CA SER A 20 4.93 -37.29 3.34
C SER A 20 6.25 -37.24 2.58
N ARG A 21 6.82 -38.40 2.20
CA ARG A 21 8.07 -38.47 1.42
C ARG A 21 7.95 -37.79 0.06
N THR A 22 6.79 -37.93 -0.58
CA THR A 22 6.50 -37.26 -1.87
C THR A 22 6.51 -35.75 -1.68
N LEU A 23 5.82 -35.23 -0.66
CA LEU A 23 5.79 -33.80 -0.34
C LEU A 23 7.17 -33.28 0.08
N ASP A 24 7.95 -34.04 0.84
CA ASP A 24 9.33 -33.69 1.22
C ASP A 24 10.25 -33.55 0.00
N THR A 25 9.97 -34.31 -1.06
CA THR A 25 10.69 -34.23 -2.34
C THR A 25 10.26 -33.03 -3.16
N LEU A 26 8.96 -32.73 -3.21
CA LEU A 26 8.40 -31.64 -4.01
C LEU A 26 8.62 -30.26 -3.40
N ILE A 27 8.42 -30.13 -2.09
CA ILE A 27 8.39 -28.87 -1.36
C ILE A 27 9.13 -29.01 -0.02
N PRO A 28 10.45 -29.22 -0.02
CA PRO A 28 11.21 -29.58 1.19
C PRO A 28 11.08 -28.55 2.33
N ASN A 29 11.10 -29.04 3.57
CA ASN A 29 11.03 -28.23 4.80
C ASN A 29 9.72 -27.42 4.95
N TYR A 30 8.61 -27.94 4.43
CA TYR A 30 7.31 -27.32 4.60
C TYR A 30 6.81 -27.38 6.06
N GLN A 31 5.98 -26.40 6.43
CA GLN A 31 5.21 -26.41 7.66
C GLN A 31 3.75 -26.69 7.33
N ILE A 32 3.15 -27.66 8.01
CA ILE A 32 1.73 -27.98 7.82
C ILE A 32 0.87 -26.95 8.53
N GLU A 33 -0.11 -26.43 7.79
CA GLU A 33 -1.20 -25.65 8.33
C GLU A 33 -2.53 -26.33 7.98
N TYR A 34 -3.31 -26.70 8.99
CA TYR A 34 -4.63 -27.28 8.75
C TYR A 34 -5.67 -26.17 8.46
N PHE A 35 -6.51 -26.39 7.46
CA PHE A 35 -7.64 -25.51 7.14
C PHE A 35 -8.96 -26.28 7.08
N GLN A 36 -10.05 -25.55 7.26
CA GLN A 36 -11.41 -26.09 7.24
C GLN A 36 -12.09 -25.80 5.90
N GLU A 37 -13.10 -26.59 5.55
CA GLU A 37 -13.94 -26.33 4.36
C GLU A 37 -14.61 -24.95 4.43
N LYS A 38 -15.00 -24.52 5.64
CA LYS A 38 -15.56 -23.19 5.86
C LYS A 38 -14.47 -22.20 6.26
N PRO A 39 -14.54 -20.94 5.80
CA PRO A 39 -13.59 -19.90 6.15
C PRO A 39 -13.60 -19.62 7.65
N ASN A 40 -12.41 -19.54 8.26
CA ASN A 40 -12.27 -19.08 9.63
C ASN A 40 -12.07 -17.55 9.66
N TYR A 41 -13.18 -16.81 9.57
CA TYR A 41 -13.12 -15.34 9.56
C TYR A 41 -12.49 -14.76 10.82
N ARG A 42 -12.70 -15.38 12.00
CA ARG A 42 -12.06 -14.97 13.26
C ARG A 42 -10.54 -14.89 13.12
N ARG A 43 -9.94 -15.91 12.51
CA ARG A 43 -8.49 -15.94 12.23
C ARG A 43 -8.07 -14.79 11.30
N SER A 44 -8.84 -14.49 10.26
CA SER A 44 -8.53 -13.38 9.36
C SER A 44 -8.59 -12.03 10.09
N TYR A 45 -9.62 -11.77 10.90
CA TYR A 45 -9.69 -10.54 11.71
C TYR A 45 -8.57 -10.43 12.74
N GLU A 46 -8.22 -11.53 13.40
CA GLU A 46 -7.06 -11.58 14.32
C GLU A 46 -5.77 -11.21 13.59
N ARG A 47 -5.51 -11.82 12.43
CA ARG A 47 -4.34 -11.51 11.59
C ARG A 47 -4.31 -10.05 11.17
N ARG A 48 -5.46 -9.47 10.84
CA ARG A 48 -5.56 -8.07 10.43
C ARG A 48 -5.24 -7.11 11.57
N ILE A 49 -5.81 -7.34 12.76
CA ILE A 49 -5.52 -6.58 13.97
C ILE A 49 -4.02 -6.68 14.32
N ASN A 50 -3.47 -7.90 14.31
CA ASN A 50 -2.04 -8.12 14.56
C ASN A 50 -1.14 -7.40 13.55
N SER A 51 -1.47 -7.46 12.26
CA SER A 51 -0.69 -6.81 11.21
C SER A 51 -0.71 -5.28 11.32
N LEU A 52 -1.86 -4.69 11.64
CA LEU A 52 -1.98 -3.24 11.89
C LEU A 52 -1.27 -2.80 13.18
N HIS A 53 -1.31 -3.63 14.22
CA HIS A 53 -0.53 -3.42 15.43
C HIS A 53 0.97 -3.39 15.13
N ASP A 54 1.47 -4.40 14.41
CA ASP A 54 2.87 -4.47 14.00
C ASP A 54 3.29 -3.28 13.14
N ALA A 55 2.41 -2.82 12.24
CA ALA A 55 2.62 -1.62 11.44
C ALA A 55 2.75 -0.36 12.31
N PHE A 56 1.91 -0.24 13.34
CA PHE A 56 1.99 0.86 14.29
C PHE A 56 3.29 0.84 15.09
N LEU A 57 3.72 -0.33 15.57
CA LEU A 57 5.00 -0.50 16.26
C LEU A 57 6.19 -0.16 15.35
N PHE A 58 6.17 -0.65 14.11
CA PHE A 58 7.18 -0.32 13.11
C PHE A 58 7.24 1.18 12.85
N MET A 59 6.10 1.85 12.75
CA MET A 59 6.05 3.30 12.53
C MET A 59 6.67 4.07 13.69
N LEU A 60 6.44 3.67 14.95
CA LEU A 60 7.06 4.29 16.11
C LEU A 60 8.60 4.22 16.07
N ASP A 61 9.14 3.11 15.56
CA ASP A 61 10.58 2.88 15.49
C ASP A 61 11.20 3.50 14.21
N ALA A 62 10.49 3.47 13.08
CA ALA A 62 10.98 3.90 11.77
C ALA A 62 10.72 5.39 11.46
N TYR A 63 9.68 5.97 12.05
CA TYR A 63 9.30 7.37 11.90
C TYR A 63 8.99 7.99 13.29
N PRO A 64 10.03 8.20 14.11
CA PRO A 64 9.85 8.56 15.52
C PRO A 64 9.18 9.93 15.69
N LEU A 65 8.54 10.09 16.85
CA LEU A 65 7.87 11.32 17.27
C LEU A 65 8.84 12.50 17.30
N ASP A 66 8.38 13.67 16.82
CA ASP A 66 9.14 14.91 16.95
C ASP A 66 8.82 15.56 18.31
N PRO A 67 9.80 15.68 19.23
CA PRO A 67 9.57 16.27 20.56
C PRO A 67 9.16 17.75 20.49
N LYS A 68 9.39 18.44 19.36
CA LYS A 68 8.89 19.80 19.11
C LYS A 68 7.38 19.85 18.97
N PHE A 69 6.76 18.75 18.56
CA PHE A 69 5.32 18.64 18.32
C PHE A 69 4.59 18.01 19.50
N THR A 70 5.12 16.92 20.06
CA THR A 70 4.45 16.17 21.13
C THR A 70 5.39 15.86 22.30
N ALA A 71 4.85 15.87 23.52
CA ALA A 71 5.53 15.40 24.73
C ALA A 71 5.31 13.90 25.00
N LEU A 72 4.48 13.24 24.18
CA LEU A 72 4.19 11.82 24.33
C LEU A 72 5.41 10.97 23.98
N LYS A 73 5.64 9.91 24.76
CA LYS A 73 6.71 8.93 24.57
C LYS A 73 6.18 7.76 23.74
N ALA A 74 7.04 7.19 22.90
CA ALA A 74 6.69 6.01 22.09
C ALA A 74 6.15 4.86 22.96
N GLU A 75 6.74 4.63 24.13
CA GLU A 75 6.30 3.60 25.09
C GLU A 75 4.85 3.77 25.56
N THR A 76 4.41 5.00 25.82
CA THR A 76 3.01 5.29 26.16
C THR A 76 2.07 4.90 25.02
N LEU A 77 2.48 5.18 23.78
CA LEU A 77 1.69 4.84 22.60
C LEU A 77 1.66 3.33 22.33
N LYS A 78 2.78 2.62 22.54
CA LYS A 78 2.86 1.14 22.45
C LYS A 78 1.90 0.48 23.45
N ASN A 79 1.98 0.89 24.72
CA ASN A 79 1.11 0.34 25.77
C ASN A 79 -0.38 0.62 25.51
N TYR A 80 -0.71 1.81 24.99
CA TYR A 80 -2.07 2.12 24.58
C TYR A 80 -2.54 1.18 23.45
N ALA A 81 -1.77 1.02 22.38
CA ALA A 81 -2.15 0.15 21.26
C ALA A 81 -2.32 -1.33 21.68
N GLU A 82 -1.47 -1.81 22.58
CA GLU A 82 -1.54 -3.18 23.11
C GLU A 82 -2.75 -3.39 24.05
N GLU A 83 -3.06 -2.43 24.92
CA GLU A 83 -4.28 -2.49 25.76
C GLU A 83 -5.53 -2.61 24.89
N PHE A 84 -5.66 -1.76 23.87
CA PHE A 84 -6.84 -1.79 22.97
C PHE A 84 -6.92 -3.07 22.15
N LYS A 85 -5.77 -3.59 21.71
CA LYS A 85 -5.71 -4.87 21.03
C LYS A 85 -6.26 -5.99 21.90
N ASN A 86 -5.86 -6.03 23.17
CA ASN A 86 -6.31 -7.03 24.14
C ASN A 86 -7.80 -6.89 24.53
N THR A 87 -8.42 -5.74 24.27
CA THR A 87 -9.88 -5.54 24.48
C THR A 87 -10.76 -5.95 23.31
N CYS A 88 -10.19 -6.24 22.14
CA CYS A 88 -10.97 -6.64 20.95
C CYS A 88 -11.65 -7.99 21.20
N ASP A 89 -12.98 -8.05 21.07
CA ASP A 89 -13.73 -9.28 21.28
C ASP A 89 -13.75 -10.13 19.99
N LEU A 90 -12.74 -10.99 19.84
CA LEU A 90 -12.67 -11.92 18.72
C LEU A 90 -13.57 -13.16 18.91
N ALA A 91 -14.24 -13.31 20.05
CA ALA A 91 -15.14 -14.45 20.29
C ALA A 91 -16.51 -14.29 19.61
N LYS A 92 -16.76 -13.15 18.95
CA LYS A 92 -17.97 -12.92 18.14
C LYS A 92 -18.15 -13.99 17.06
N ASP A 93 -19.41 -14.22 16.70
CA ASP A 93 -19.81 -15.31 15.79
C ASP A 93 -20.08 -14.82 14.36
N SER A 94 -20.39 -13.53 14.16
CA SER A 94 -20.69 -12.97 12.85
C SER A 94 -19.54 -12.18 12.24
N VAL A 95 -19.48 -12.13 10.90
CA VAL A 95 -18.47 -11.36 10.16
C VAL A 95 -18.65 -9.86 10.40
N GLU A 96 -19.89 -9.41 10.55
CA GLU A 96 -20.26 -8.00 10.76
C GLU A 96 -19.84 -7.48 12.14
N GLU A 97 -19.98 -8.30 13.19
CA GLU A 97 -19.50 -7.94 14.54
C GLU A 97 -17.97 -7.90 14.57
N LEU A 98 -17.30 -8.89 13.99
CA LEU A 98 -15.84 -8.90 13.88
C LEU A 98 -15.31 -7.72 13.04
N GLN A 99 -16.04 -7.32 12.00
CA GLN A 99 -15.76 -6.11 11.23
C GLN A 99 -15.81 -4.87 12.12
N THR A 100 -16.83 -4.75 12.97
CA THR A 100 -16.98 -3.63 13.89
C THR A 100 -15.81 -3.53 14.87
N GLU A 101 -15.33 -4.66 15.40
CA GLU A 101 -14.13 -4.71 16.25
C GLU A 101 -12.88 -4.24 15.50
N LEU A 102 -12.68 -4.69 14.25
CA LEU A 102 -11.57 -4.24 13.41
C LEU A 102 -11.65 -2.73 13.10
N GLU A 103 -12.83 -2.21 12.81
CA GLU A 103 -13.05 -0.77 12.57
C GLU A 103 -12.71 0.06 13.80
N ALA A 104 -13.20 -0.35 14.97
CA ALA A 104 -12.94 0.33 16.23
C ALA A 104 -11.44 0.34 16.54
N TYR A 105 -10.76 -0.81 16.44
CA TYR A 105 -9.32 -0.91 16.68
C TYR A 105 -8.52 -0.05 15.70
N THR A 106 -8.83 -0.15 14.41
CA THR A 106 -8.16 0.64 13.36
C THR A 106 -8.32 2.13 13.60
N ALA A 107 -9.53 2.59 13.95
CA ALA A 107 -9.79 3.98 14.23
C ALA A 107 -8.96 4.50 15.42
N LYS A 108 -8.78 3.70 16.48
CA LYS A 108 -7.92 4.07 17.61
C LYS A 108 -6.46 4.25 17.21
N LEU A 109 -5.92 3.36 16.39
CA LEU A 109 -4.56 3.54 15.86
C LEU A 109 -4.46 4.82 15.03
N VAL A 110 -5.35 5.03 14.07
CA VAL A 110 -5.34 6.22 13.20
C VAL A 110 -5.49 7.51 14.01
N GLU A 111 -6.32 7.53 15.06
CA GLU A 111 -6.50 8.67 15.94
C GLU A 111 -5.23 9.00 16.73
N VAL A 112 -4.53 7.99 17.27
CA VAL A 112 -3.24 8.15 17.95
C VAL A 112 -2.21 8.73 17.00
N ILE A 113 -2.15 8.23 15.76
CA ILE A 113 -1.23 8.74 14.73
C ILE A 113 -1.56 10.19 14.36
N SER A 114 -2.84 10.50 14.21
CA SER A 114 -3.32 11.85 13.89
C SER A 114 -2.98 12.87 14.96
N THR A 115 -2.98 12.42 16.22
CA THR A 115 -2.73 13.27 17.40
C THR A 115 -1.24 13.43 17.72
N SER A 116 -0.43 12.42 17.40
CA SER A 116 0.95 12.36 17.91
C SER A 116 2.03 12.79 16.91
N TRP A 117 1.72 12.89 15.61
CA TRP A 117 2.66 13.33 14.57
C TRP A 117 2.30 14.70 14.00
N ASP A 118 3.33 15.44 13.59
CA ASP A 118 3.18 16.73 12.92
C ASP A 118 2.75 16.52 11.46
N TRP A 119 1.48 16.78 11.19
CA TRP A 119 0.87 16.65 9.88
C TRP A 119 0.56 18.02 9.27
N PRO A 120 0.56 18.13 7.93
CA PRO A 120 0.07 19.34 7.27
C PRO A 120 -1.35 19.71 7.73
N LYS A 121 -1.60 21.02 7.82
CA LYS A 121 -2.88 21.54 8.34
C LYS A 121 -4.04 20.98 7.52
N GLY A 122 -4.98 20.32 8.21
CA GLY A 122 -6.20 19.78 7.63
C GLY A 122 -6.06 18.40 6.98
N THR A 123 -4.87 17.78 6.99
CA THR A 123 -4.65 16.47 6.35
C THR A 123 -4.36 15.33 7.33
N ALA A 124 -4.25 15.62 8.65
CA ALA A 124 -3.85 14.66 9.68
C ALA A 124 -4.53 13.28 9.59
N PHE A 125 -5.85 13.24 9.43
CA PHE A 125 -6.58 11.97 9.28
C PHE A 125 -6.13 11.16 8.05
N HIS A 126 -6.08 11.80 6.87
CA HIS A 126 -5.71 11.12 5.63
C HIS A 126 -4.25 10.68 5.63
N GLU A 127 -3.35 11.52 6.13
CA GLU A 127 -1.92 11.20 6.27
C GLU A 127 -1.71 10.06 7.27
N SER A 128 -2.47 10.03 8.38
CA SER A 128 -2.37 8.96 9.38
C SER A 128 -2.83 7.61 8.84
N VAL A 129 -3.93 7.60 8.08
CA VAL A 129 -4.41 6.40 7.38
C VAL A 129 -3.37 5.91 6.36
N ALA A 130 -2.80 6.82 5.56
CA ALA A 130 -1.76 6.48 4.58
C ALA A 130 -0.50 5.96 5.26
N CYS A 131 -0.04 6.61 6.34
CA CYS A 131 1.15 6.25 7.08
C CYS A 131 1.03 4.87 7.72
N LEU A 132 -0.10 4.53 8.34
CA LEU A 132 -0.35 3.17 8.87
C LEU A 132 -0.38 2.13 7.76
N ASN A 133 -1.04 2.43 6.63
CA ASN A 133 -1.14 1.55 5.48
C ASN A 133 0.24 1.26 4.86
N GLU A 134 1.09 2.29 4.73
CA GLU A 134 2.44 2.16 4.19
C GLU A 134 3.38 1.45 5.17
N ALA A 135 3.30 1.76 6.47
CA ALA A 135 4.09 1.09 7.50
C ALA A 135 3.91 -0.43 7.45
N GLU A 136 2.67 -0.90 7.33
CA GLU A 136 2.36 -2.32 7.18
C GLU A 136 3.08 -2.94 5.98
N GLN A 137 3.10 -2.24 4.84
CA GLN A 137 3.75 -2.75 3.64
C GLN A 137 5.25 -2.92 3.82
N TYR A 138 5.92 -2.01 4.52
CA TYR A 138 7.36 -2.12 4.82
C TYR A 138 7.66 -3.20 5.88
N VAL A 139 6.75 -3.43 6.83
CA VAL A 139 6.82 -4.58 7.75
C VAL A 139 6.79 -5.88 6.96
N LEU A 140 5.83 -6.04 6.04
CA LEU A 140 5.69 -7.23 5.20
C LEU A 140 6.90 -7.41 4.28
N MET A 141 7.43 -6.31 3.71
CA MET A 141 8.63 -6.32 2.89
C MET A 141 9.85 -6.87 3.65
N SER A 142 10.05 -6.38 4.89
CA SER A 142 11.16 -6.80 5.76
C SER A 142 11.01 -8.25 6.25
N ARG A 143 9.77 -8.69 6.52
CA ARG A 143 9.49 -10.08 6.91
C ARG A 143 9.74 -11.05 5.75
N GLY A 144 9.45 -10.63 4.52
CA GLY A 144 9.42 -11.49 3.34
C GLY A 144 8.13 -12.31 3.27
N ARG A 145 8.09 -13.26 2.34
CA ARG A 145 6.90 -14.08 2.06
C ARG A 145 7.27 -15.56 1.99
N PRO A 146 6.56 -16.45 2.70
CA PRO A 146 6.70 -17.89 2.51
C PRO A 146 5.96 -18.34 1.25
N ASP A 147 6.47 -19.39 0.62
CA ASP A 147 5.76 -20.04 -0.48
C ASP A 147 4.48 -20.68 0.05
N LEU A 148 3.47 -20.81 -0.81
CA LEU A 148 2.18 -21.33 -0.44
C LEU A 148 1.87 -22.56 -1.27
N ALA A 149 1.65 -23.69 -0.59
CA ALA A 149 1.12 -24.91 -1.16
C ALA A 149 -0.24 -25.23 -0.53
N THR A 150 -1.15 -25.83 -1.29
CA THR A 150 -2.44 -26.31 -0.77
C THR A 150 -2.76 -27.67 -1.37
N LEU A 151 -2.83 -28.67 -0.51
CA LEU A 151 -3.15 -30.04 -0.84
C LEU A 151 -4.65 -30.26 -0.74
N MET A 152 -5.28 -30.62 -1.85
CA MET A 152 -6.70 -30.91 -1.95
C MET A 152 -6.91 -32.39 -2.26
N PRO A 153 -7.63 -33.14 -1.41
CA PRO A 153 -8.07 -34.48 -1.77
C PRO A 153 -9.17 -34.39 -2.83
N MET A 154 -9.08 -35.22 -3.86
CA MET A 154 -10.02 -35.26 -4.97
C MET A 154 -10.51 -36.69 -5.18
N GLN A 155 -11.84 -36.89 -5.12
CA GLN A 155 -12.41 -38.21 -5.34
C GLN A 155 -12.49 -38.55 -6.83
N THR A 156 -12.01 -39.75 -7.15
CA THR A 156 -12.03 -40.35 -8.50
C THR A 156 -12.69 -41.73 -8.45
N GLU A 157 -12.89 -42.35 -9.61
CA GLU A 157 -13.41 -43.72 -9.70
C GLU A 157 -12.48 -44.76 -9.07
N HIS A 158 -11.19 -44.46 -8.98
CA HIS A 158 -10.15 -45.35 -8.49
C HIS A 158 -9.76 -45.08 -7.02
N GLY A 159 -10.25 -43.97 -6.45
CA GLY A 159 -10.01 -43.61 -5.05
C GLY A 159 -9.76 -42.12 -4.88
N THR A 160 -9.15 -41.75 -3.75
CA THR A 160 -8.75 -40.36 -3.48
C THR A 160 -7.39 -40.09 -4.11
N GLU A 161 -7.33 -39.18 -5.07
CA GLU A 161 -6.09 -38.57 -5.55
C GLU A 161 -5.85 -37.25 -4.82
N TYR A 162 -4.65 -36.67 -4.96
CA TYR A 162 -4.37 -35.34 -4.41
C TYR A 162 -3.96 -34.35 -5.49
N VAL A 163 -4.50 -33.15 -5.40
CA VAL A 163 -4.12 -32.00 -6.21
C VAL A 163 -3.34 -31.02 -5.33
N LEU A 164 -2.18 -30.58 -5.79
CA LEU A 164 -1.36 -29.59 -5.12
C LEU A 164 -1.33 -28.31 -5.94
N GLN A 165 -1.99 -27.26 -5.44
CA GLN A 165 -1.78 -25.89 -5.90
C GLN A 165 -0.53 -25.32 -5.24
N TYR A 166 0.40 -24.77 -6.00
CA TYR A 166 1.66 -24.25 -5.47
C TYR A 166 2.04 -22.90 -6.09
N ASP A 167 2.04 -21.85 -5.27
CA ASP A 167 2.52 -20.51 -5.59
C ASP A 167 3.89 -20.31 -4.89
N GLU A 168 4.97 -20.37 -5.68
CA GLU A 168 6.35 -20.08 -5.27
C GLU A 168 6.59 -18.57 -5.31
N SER A 169 6.99 -17.97 -4.18
CA SER A 169 7.33 -16.56 -4.11
C SER A 169 8.67 -16.31 -4.80
N LEU A 170 8.67 -15.38 -5.76
CA LEU A 170 9.87 -15.07 -6.53
C LEU A 170 10.54 -13.80 -6.03
N SER A 171 11.88 -13.80 -6.04
CA SER A 171 12.65 -12.63 -5.64
C SER A 171 12.45 -11.48 -6.65
N PRO A 172 12.00 -10.29 -6.24
CA PRO A 172 11.65 -9.21 -7.16
C PRO A 172 12.85 -8.34 -7.56
N TYR A 173 13.95 -8.37 -6.82
CA TYR A 173 15.06 -7.44 -7.05
C TYR A 173 15.93 -7.81 -8.27
N THR A 174 16.60 -6.77 -8.80
CA THR A 174 17.64 -6.85 -9.82
C THR A 174 18.96 -6.35 -9.24
N ASP A 175 20.08 -6.70 -9.86
CA ASP A 175 21.42 -6.26 -9.39
C ASP A 175 21.55 -4.73 -9.38
N GLU A 176 20.96 -4.05 -10.37
CA GLU A 176 20.92 -2.58 -10.42
C GLU A 176 20.18 -1.99 -9.21
N PHE A 177 19.01 -2.53 -8.87
CA PHE A 177 18.26 -2.08 -7.70
C PHE A 177 19.02 -2.33 -6.40
N ILE A 178 19.69 -3.47 -6.28
CA ILE A 178 20.54 -3.77 -5.12
C ILE A 178 21.73 -2.81 -5.02
N ALA A 179 22.36 -2.44 -6.13
CA ALA A 179 23.41 -1.42 -6.15
C ALA A 179 22.88 -0.05 -5.69
N GLU A 180 21.70 0.35 -6.15
CA GLU A 180 21.03 1.59 -5.72
C GLU A 180 20.74 1.60 -4.20
N LEU A 181 20.23 0.49 -3.64
CA LEU A 181 19.99 0.37 -2.21
C LEU A 181 21.28 0.43 -1.38
N ASN A 182 22.36 -0.18 -1.86
CA ASN A 182 23.67 -0.09 -1.23
C ASN A 182 24.20 1.35 -1.23
N GLU A 183 23.98 2.11 -2.30
CA GLU A 183 24.37 3.52 -2.37
C GLU A 183 23.53 4.40 -1.42
N ILE A 184 22.23 4.12 -1.30
CA ILE A 184 21.37 4.77 -0.29
C ILE A 184 21.86 4.48 1.13
N LYS A 185 22.24 3.23 1.42
CA LYS A 185 22.77 2.79 2.73
C LYS A 185 24.13 3.42 3.03
N SER A 186 25.05 3.45 2.06
CA SER A 186 26.40 4.03 2.20
C SER A 186 26.35 5.54 2.50
N ARG A 187 25.35 6.23 1.94
CA ARG A 187 25.09 7.67 2.15
C ARG A 187 24.22 7.99 3.36
N LYS A 188 23.95 7.02 4.22
CA LYS A 188 23.17 7.17 5.46
C LYS A 188 21.74 7.69 5.22
N TYR A 189 21.08 7.18 4.18
CA TYR A 189 19.65 7.38 3.94
C TYR A 189 19.22 8.86 3.87
N PRO A 190 19.83 9.66 2.98
CA PRO A 190 19.56 11.09 2.93
C PRO A 190 18.09 11.37 2.57
N LYS A 191 17.50 12.39 3.18
CA LYS A 191 16.09 12.75 2.91
C LYS A 191 15.97 13.74 1.77
N THR A 192 14.87 13.67 1.01
CA THR A 192 14.61 14.62 -0.08
C THR A 192 14.65 16.06 0.44
N PRO A 193 15.55 16.92 -0.07
CA PRO A 193 15.61 18.31 0.37
C PRO A 193 14.33 19.05 0.00
N VAL A 194 13.82 19.89 0.90
CA VAL A 194 12.59 20.68 0.69
C VAL A 194 12.66 21.51 -0.59
N TRP A 195 13.84 22.05 -0.92
CA TRP A 195 14.02 22.82 -2.14
C TRP A 195 13.88 21.99 -3.41
N PHE A 196 14.30 20.71 -3.39
CA PHE A 196 14.27 19.80 -4.54
C PHE A 196 12.87 19.20 -4.75
N LYS A 197 12.13 18.96 -3.66
CA LYS A 197 10.74 18.48 -3.75
C LYS A 197 9.87 19.39 -4.64
N ASN A 198 10.11 20.69 -4.59
CA ASN A 198 9.32 21.73 -5.27
C ASN A 198 9.88 22.15 -6.63
N THR A 199 10.91 21.49 -7.16
CA THR A 199 11.44 21.80 -8.50
C THR A 199 10.63 21.14 -9.60
N GLU A 200 10.70 21.70 -10.81
CA GLU A 200 10.07 21.16 -12.01
C GLU A 200 10.81 19.90 -12.50
N GLU A 201 10.15 19.07 -13.30
CA GLU A 201 10.66 17.76 -13.72
C GLU A 201 12.01 17.84 -14.44
N PHE A 202 12.16 18.76 -15.40
CA PHE A 202 13.43 18.92 -16.13
C PHE A 202 14.60 19.33 -15.22
N GLN A 203 14.31 20.03 -14.11
CA GLN A 203 15.31 20.39 -13.11
C GLN A 203 15.69 19.17 -12.29
N LYS A 204 14.72 18.33 -11.92
CA LYS A 204 14.96 17.05 -11.22
C LYS A 204 15.87 16.15 -12.05
N GLU A 205 15.53 15.96 -13.34
CA GLU A 205 16.34 15.20 -14.29
C GLU A 205 17.77 15.72 -14.42
N TYR A 206 17.93 17.04 -14.51
CA TYR A 206 19.24 17.65 -14.57
C TYR A 206 20.06 17.27 -13.33
N PHE A 207 19.55 17.54 -12.13
CA PHE A 207 20.29 17.33 -10.88
C PHE A 207 20.64 15.86 -10.61
N THR A 208 19.75 14.91 -10.92
CA THR A 208 19.99 13.47 -10.67
C THR A 208 20.89 12.82 -11.69
N ASN A 209 21.23 13.51 -12.78
CA ASN A 209 22.14 13.02 -13.82
C ASN A 209 23.44 13.85 -13.91
N LEU A 210 23.71 14.72 -12.92
CA LEU A 210 24.90 15.56 -12.88
C LEU A 210 26.18 14.74 -12.69
N ASP A 211 27.18 15.00 -13.53
CA ASP A 211 28.56 14.53 -13.36
C ASP A 211 29.52 15.69 -13.63
N LEU A 212 29.66 16.57 -12.62
CA LEU A 212 30.54 17.74 -12.68
C LEU A 212 31.65 17.62 -11.63
N LYS A 213 32.86 18.02 -12.00
CA LYS A 213 34.03 17.99 -11.10
C LYS A 213 34.74 19.35 -11.12
N PRO A 214 34.70 20.14 -10.02
CA PRO A 214 33.96 19.91 -8.77
C PRO A 214 32.44 20.10 -8.93
N LEU A 215 31.64 19.42 -8.11
CA LEU A 215 30.19 19.62 -8.06
C LEU A 215 29.83 20.72 -7.05
N ASN A 216 29.51 21.92 -7.55
CA ASN A 216 29.06 23.05 -6.73
C ASN A 216 28.22 24.03 -7.58
N ALA A 217 27.58 25.00 -6.93
CA ALA A 217 26.75 25.97 -7.66
C ALA A 217 27.50 26.73 -8.77
N THR A 218 28.80 27.02 -8.61
CA THR A 218 29.57 27.74 -9.63
C THR A 218 29.76 26.90 -10.88
N SER A 219 30.13 25.62 -10.74
CA SER A 219 30.27 24.71 -11.88
C SER A 219 28.93 24.41 -12.55
N ILE A 220 27.84 24.30 -11.78
CA ILE A 220 26.48 24.15 -12.34
C ILE A 220 26.08 25.39 -13.16
N ILE A 221 26.32 26.60 -12.64
CA ILE A 221 26.05 27.84 -13.38
C ILE A 221 26.87 27.89 -14.69
N GLN A 222 28.13 27.49 -14.65
CA GLN A 222 28.99 27.43 -15.84
C GLN A 222 28.47 26.41 -16.86
N ASP A 223 28.05 25.23 -16.41
CA ASP A 223 27.48 24.19 -17.27
C ASP A 223 26.19 24.67 -17.95
N ILE A 224 25.27 25.29 -17.20
CA ILE A 224 24.03 25.85 -17.75
C ILE A 224 24.29 27.01 -18.71
N ASN A 225 25.25 27.90 -18.42
CA ASN A 225 25.59 28.99 -19.34
C ASN A 225 26.18 28.43 -20.66
N SER A 226 27.06 27.43 -20.57
CA SER A 226 27.62 26.75 -21.74
C SER A 226 26.53 26.05 -22.57
N PHE A 227 25.56 25.44 -21.89
CA PHE A 227 24.37 24.87 -22.52
C PHE A 227 23.54 25.93 -23.25
N LEU A 228 23.26 27.07 -22.61
CA LEU A 228 22.51 28.19 -23.20
C LEU A 228 23.19 28.76 -24.44
N ASP A 229 24.51 28.93 -24.41
CA ASP A 229 25.28 29.40 -25.57
C ASP A 229 25.17 28.41 -26.73
N SER A 230 25.31 27.11 -26.44
CA SER A 230 25.16 26.03 -27.42
C SER A 230 23.73 25.97 -27.98
N TRP A 231 22.73 26.18 -27.13
CA TRP A 231 21.31 26.20 -27.51
C TRP A 231 20.98 27.36 -28.46
N ILE A 232 21.55 28.54 -28.24
CA ILE A 232 21.42 29.68 -29.17
C ILE A 232 22.01 29.34 -30.54
N GLU A 233 23.15 28.66 -30.60
CA GLU A 233 23.75 28.19 -31.86
C GLU A 233 22.85 27.18 -32.56
N ILE A 234 22.34 26.18 -31.83
CA ILE A 234 21.45 25.14 -32.36
C ILE A 234 20.20 25.76 -32.98
N LYS A 235 19.52 26.67 -32.27
CA LYS A 235 18.33 27.35 -32.80
C LYS A 235 18.60 28.14 -34.09
N ARG A 236 19.81 28.67 -34.27
CA ARG A 236 20.20 29.38 -35.50
C ARG A 236 20.53 28.43 -36.65
N SER A 237 21.10 27.26 -36.34
CA SER A 237 21.49 26.27 -37.35
C SER A 237 20.38 25.27 -37.71
N SER A 238 19.39 25.09 -36.84
CA SER A 238 18.30 24.15 -37.03
C SER A 238 17.35 24.63 -38.13
N LEU A 239 16.95 23.70 -39.00
CA LEU A 239 15.96 23.98 -40.05
C LEU A 239 14.54 24.01 -39.47
N ASN A 240 14.27 23.17 -38.48
CA ASN A 240 12.97 23.10 -37.79
C ASN A 240 13.17 22.54 -36.38
N ILE A 241 13.46 23.43 -35.43
CA ILE A 241 13.77 23.03 -34.05
C ILE A 241 12.58 22.35 -33.36
N ALA A 242 11.34 22.73 -33.68
CA ALA A 242 10.15 22.12 -33.10
C ALA A 242 10.02 20.64 -33.50
N ALA A 243 10.23 20.32 -34.77
CA ALA A 243 10.22 18.94 -35.25
C ALA A 243 11.38 18.12 -34.66
N GLU A 244 12.56 18.71 -34.52
CA GLU A 244 13.72 18.07 -33.89
C GLU A 244 13.48 17.78 -32.39
N LEU A 245 12.83 18.69 -31.67
CA LEU A 245 12.43 18.47 -30.28
C LEU A 245 11.35 17.40 -30.16
N GLU A 246 10.32 17.43 -31.00
CA GLU A 246 9.29 16.40 -31.04
C GLU A 246 9.90 15.01 -31.29
N GLN A 247 10.91 14.95 -32.17
CA GLN A 247 11.66 13.73 -32.44
C GLN A 247 12.37 13.19 -31.17
N ILE A 248 12.98 14.07 -30.37
CA ILE A 248 13.63 13.70 -29.10
C ILE A 248 12.60 13.26 -28.06
N HIS A 249 11.49 13.99 -27.93
CA HIS A 249 10.43 13.68 -26.97
C HIS A 249 9.80 12.30 -27.24
N LYS A 250 9.56 11.97 -28.52
CA LYS A 250 8.98 10.69 -28.96
C LYS A 250 10.00 9.56 -29.09
N ASP A 251 11.26 9.77 -28.68
CA ASP A 251 12.36 8.82 -28.82
C ASP A 251 12.55 8.26 -30.26
N ILE A 252 12.30 9.06 -31.29
CA ILE A 252 12.35 8.62 -32.70
C ILE A 252 13.79 8.69 -33.24
N GLN A 253 14.38 7.54 -33.55
CA GLN A 253 15.72 7.46 -34.16
C GLN A 253 15.68 7.72 -35.69
N PRO A 254 16.77 8.27 -36.28
CA PRO A 254 18.00 8.75 -35.64
C PRO A 254 17.83 10.15 -35.06
N TYR A 255 18.26 10.39 -33.81
CA TYR A 255 18.14 11.71 -33.18
C TYR A 255 18.81 12.86 -33.97
N PRO A 256 18.38 14.13 -33.75
CA PRO A 256 19.04 15.30 -34.31
C PRO A 256 20.55 15.28 -34.03
N THR A 257 21.36 15.66 -35.01
CA THR A 257 22.83 15.52 -34.94
C THR A 257 23.50 16.30 -33.81
N TRP A 258 22.81 17.34 -33.29
CA TRP A 258 23.24 18.10 -32.12
C TRP A 258 22.95 17.38 -30.80
N TYR A 259 21.98 16.47 -30.73
CA TYR A 259 21.59 15.71 -29.54
C TYR A 259 22.47 14.45 -29.32
N LYS A 260 23.78 14.62 -29.44
CA LYS A 260 24.76 13.54 -29.21
C LYS A 260 25.44 13.68 -27.86
N ASP A 261 25.94 12.57 -27.36
CA ASP A 261 26.70 12.55 -26.12
C ASP A 261 27.98 13.39 -26.25
N LYS A 262 28.31 14.08 -25.17
CA LYS A 262 29.62 14.71 -25.02
C LYS A 262 30.67 13.60 -24.93
N THR A 263 31.64 13.61 -25.84
CA THR A 263 32.78 12.69 -25.78
C THR A 263 33.93 13.32 -24.98
N ASP A 264 34.91 12.51 -24.59
CA ASP A 264 36.15 13.00 -23.94
C ASP A 264 36.97 13.94 -24.86
N ASP A 265 36.64 14.04 -26.16
CA ASP A 265 37.23 15.03 -27.03
C ASP A 265 36.64 16.42 -26.72
N SER A 266 37.46 17.28 -26.12
CA SER A 266 37.15 18.70 -25.86
C SER A 266 36.65 19.49 -27.07
N ARG A 267 36.86 19.00 -28.31
CA ARG A 267 36.38 19.62 -29.55
C ARG A 267 35.02 19.11 -30.02
N ALA A 268 34.51 18.03 -29.44
CA ALA A 268 33.21 17.48 -29.80
C ALA A 268 32.08 18.28 -29.11
N LYS A 269 31.25 18.94 -29.94
CA LYS A 269 30.01 19.60 -29.49
C LYS A 269 28.97 18.52 -29.15
N GLY A 270 28.84 18.17 -27.87
CA GLY A 270 27.84 17.22 -27.37
C GLY A 270 27.36 17.61 -25.98
N PHE A 271 26.29 16.96 -25.52
CA PHE A 271 25.62 17.27 -24.25
C PHE A 271 25.96 16.24 -23.17
N SER A 272 26.07 16.69 -21.92
CA SER A 272 26.21 15.79 -20.76
C SER A 272 24.93 14.98 -20.54
N LYS A 273 25.02 13.91 -19.75
CA LYS A 273 23.85 13.09 -19.36
C LYS A 273 22.74 13.95 -18.74
N ALA A 274 23.11 14.86 -17.82
CA ALA A 274 22.21 15.84 -17.21
C ALA A 274 21.52 16.74 -18.23
N GLN A 275 22.29 17.30 -19.18
CA GLN A 275 21.75 18.19 -20.21
C GLN A 275 20.79 17.44 -21.14
N LYS A 276 21.14 16.20 -21.53
CA LYS A 276 20.27 15.39 -22.40
C LYS A 276 18.95 15.01 -21.70
N ALA A 277 19.02 14.57 -20.44
CA ALA A 277 17.83 14.25 -19.65
C ALA A 277 16.92 15.48 -19.49
N MET A 278 17.50 16.65 -19.21
CA MET A 278 16.78 17.93 -19.17
C MET A 278 16.13 18.29 -20.51
N ILE A 279 16.87 18.19 -21.63
CA ILE A 279 16.36 18.46 -22.98
C ILE A 279 15.17 17.55 -23.28
N LYS A 280 15.25 16.25 -22.96
CA LYS A 280 14.18 15.28 -23.24
C LYS A 280 12.85 15.70 -22.59
N VAL A 281 12.88 16.17 -21.34
CA VAL A 281 11.68 16.68 -20.66
C VAL A 281 11.20 18.00 -21.28
N LEU A 282 12.11 18.94 -21.51
CA LEU A 282 11.75 20.25 -22.09
C LEU A 282 11.19 20.13 -23.52
N ALA A 283 11.59 19.10 -24.26
CA ALA A 283 11.15 18.83 -25.62
C ALA A 283 9.65 18.51 -25.74
N ALA A 284 8.99 18.12 -24.63
CA ALA A 284 7.54 17.90 -24.60
C ALA A 284 6.73 19.20 -24.78
N GLU A 285 7.31 20.35 -24.43
CA GLU A 285 6.68 21.67 -24.56
C GLU A 285 7.62 22.68 -25.26
N PRO A 286 7.85 22.55 -26.58
CA PRO A 286 8.82 23.36 -27.31
C PRO A 286 8.65 24.88 -27.11
N ASP A 287 7.40 25.35 -27.03
CA ASP A 287 7.08 26.78 -26.87
C ASP A 287 7.52 27.35 -25.50
N LYS A 288 7.69 26.50 -24.48
CA LYS A 288 8.12 26.90 -23.13
C LYS A 288 9.60 26.64 -22.87
N PHE A 289 10.32 26.03 -23.81
CA PHE A 289 11.70 25.57 -23.64
C PHE A 289 12.63 26.70 -23.16
N ASP A 290 12.66 27.82 -23.87
CA ASP A 290 13.52 28.97 -23.57
C ASP A 290 13.19 29.64 -22.22
N ALA A 291 11.90 29.76 -21.91
CA ALA A 291 11.42 30.35 -20.67
C ALA A 291 11.83 29.50 -19.46
N ASN A 292 11.68 28.18 -19.57
CA ASN A 292 12.04 27.21 -18.53
C ASN A 292 13.56 27.21 -18.26
N LEU A 293 14.39 27.29 -19.31
CA LEU A 293 15.85 27.39 -19.14
C LEU A 293 16.27 28.68 -18.43
N THR A 294 15.65 29.80 -18.79
CA THR A 294 15.93 31.09 -18.16
C THR A 294 15.57 31.04 -16.67
N LYS A 295 14.36 30.55 -16.36
CA LYS A 295 13.88 30.31 -15.00
C LYS A 295 14.80 29.39 -14.20
N PHE A 296 15.33 28.35 -14.83
CA PHE A 296 16.24 27.42 -14.16
C PHE A 296 17.59 28.05 -13.82
N ARG A 297 18.17 28.82 -14.75
CA ARG A 297 19.39 29.58 -14.48
C ARG A 297 19.21 30.54 -13.30
N GLU A 298 18.10 31.29 -13.28
CA GLU A 298 17.76 32.20 -12.18
C GLU A 298 17.61 31.46 -10.85
N PHE A 299 16.97 30.29 -10.86
CA PHE A 299 16.85 29.43 -9.70
C PHE A 299 18.21 29.04 -9.11
N ILE A 300 19.17 28.57 -9.94
CA ILE A 300 20.51 28.20 -9.45
C ILE A 300 21.24 29.41 -8.85
N VAL A 301 21.16 30.56 -9.51
CA VAL A 301 21.78 31.80 -9.02
C VAL A 301 21.22 32.18 -7.65
N ALA A 302 19.89 32.10 -7.48
CA ALA A 302 19.23 32.36 -6.20
C ALA A 302 19.63 31.36 -5.10
N LYS A 303 19.92 30.10 -5.46
CA LYS A 303 20.32 29.04 -4.51
C LYS A 303 21.82 28.96 -4.25
N LYS A 304 22.65 29.69 -4.99
CA LYS A 304 24.12 29.61 -4.91
C LYS A 304 24.69 29.70 -3.48
N HIS A 305 24.11 30.53 -2.62
CA HIS A 305 24.57 30.74 -1.25
C HIS A 305 23.81 29.91 -0.20
N SER A 306 22.86 29.07 -0.61
CA SER A 306 22.11 28.22 0.31
C SER A 306 22.96 27.02 0.75
N ILE A 307 23.23 26.93 2.07
CA ILE A 307 23.95 25.78 2.66
C ILE A 307 23.20 24.47 2.39
N ALA A 308 21.87 24.47 2.54
CA ALA A 308 21.04 23.29 2.28
C ALA A 308 21.12 22.83 0.82
N PHE A 309 21.24 23.76 -0.13
CA PHE A 309 21.46 23.44 -1.54
C PHE A 309 22.83 22.76 -1.71
N GLN A 310 23.91 23.42 -1.30
CA GLN A 310 25.29 22.92 -1.45
C GLN A 310 25.49 21.54 -0.82
N ASN A 311 25.01 21.33 0.41
CA ASN A 311 25.18 20.09 1.15
C ASN A 311 24.42 18.90 0.54
N SER A 312 23.43 19.16 -0.32
CA SER A 312 22.60 18.12 -0.92
C SER A 312 23.03 17.70 -2.34
N LEU A 313 23.85 18.50 -3.02
CA LEU A 313 24.19 18.28 -4.43
C LEU A 313 24.84 16.91 -4.68
N ASP A 314 25.82 16.54 -3.84
CA ASP A 314 26.53 15.27 -3.98
C ASP A 314 25.60 14.05 -3.81
N ASN A 315 24.63 14.12 -2.91
CA ASN A 315 23.67 13.03 -2.77
C ASN A 315 22.72 12.97 -3.97
N LEU A 316 22.23 14.11 -4.46
CA LEU A 316 21.25 14.16 -5.55
C LEU A 316 21.78 13.52 -6.83
N SER A 317 23.05 13.72 -7.18
CA SER A 317 23.65 13.17 -8.40
C SER A 317 23.94 11.67 -8.34
N ASN A 318 24.03 11.09 -7.13
CA ASN A 318 24.46 9.70 -6.93
C ASN A 318 23.33 8.76 -6.52
N ILE A 319 22.19 9.28 -6.07
CA ILE A 319 21.02 8.50 -5.68
C ILE A 319 19.93 8.63 -6.76
N PRO A 320 19.28 7.52 -7.15
CA PRO A 320 18.32 7.52 -8.25
C PRO A 320 17.08 8.36 -7.96
N LEU A 321 16.50 8.93 -9.03
CA LEU A 321 15.33 9.82 -8.95
C LEU A 321 14.09 9.14 -8.34
N TRP A 322 13.94 7.81 -8.49
CA TRP A 322 12.84 7.08 -7.87
C TRP A 322 12.87 7.21 -6.33
N TYR A 323 14.05 7.21 -5.71
CA TYR A 323 14.19 7.35 -4.27
C TYR A 323 13.86 8.77 -3.81
N TRP A 324 14.26 9.78 -4.58
CA TRP A 324 13.93 11.18 -4.29
C TRP A 324 12.43 11.51 -4.47
N SER A 325 11.73 10.68 -5.25
CA SER A 325 10.28 10.77 -5.45
C SER A 325 9.46 10.12 -4.33
N LEU A 326 10.10 9.32 -3.46
CA LEU A 326 9.46 8.77 -2.27
C LEU A 326 9.09 9.88 -1.28
N SER A 327 8.01 9.65 -0.52
CA SER A 327 7.65 10.53 0.60
C SER A 327 8.71 10.47 1.71
N LYS A 328 8.76 11.51 2.56
CA LYS A 328 9.65 11.51 3.74
C LYS A 328 9.40 10.29 4.64
N VAL A 329 8.13 9.89 4.76
CA VAL A 329 7.70 8.72 5.53
C VAL A 329 8.28 7.45 4.91
N GLN A 330 8.07 7.25 3.60
CA GLN A 330 8.61 6.09 2.85
C GLN A 330 10.13 6.01 2.90
N GLN A 331 10.84 7.12 2.74
CA GLN A 331 12.30 7.16 2.89
C GLN A 331 12.75 6.76 4.29
N SER A 332 11.91 6.95 5.31
CA SER A 332 12.20 6.58 6.70
C SER A 332 11.90 5.11 6.96
N PHE A 333 10.80 4.61 6.40
CA PHE A 333 10.47 3.18 6.41
C PHE A 333 11.49 2.33 5.66
N LEU A 334 11.90 2.75 4.46
CA LEU A 334 12.96 2.05 3.70
C LEU A 334 14.29 2.08 4.44
N ALA A 335 14.65 3.22 5.03
CA ALA A 335 15.87 3.33 5.83
C ALA A 335 15.87 2.36 7.00
N HIS A 336 14.76 2.31 7.75
CA HIS A 336 14.63 1.39 8.87
C HIS A 336 14.72 -0.07 8.43
N ALA A 337 13.98 -0.48 7.39
CA ALA A 337 14.05 -1.84 6.84
C ALA A 337 15.49 -2.25 6.46
N LEU A 338 16.24 -1.36 5.79
CA LEU A 338 17.63 -1.60 5.39
C LEU A 338 18.64 -1.58 6.55
N GLN A 339 18.29 -0.93 7.67
CA GLN A 339 19.11 -0.92 8.89
C GLN A 339 18.96 -2.20 9.70
N GLN A 340 17.80 -2.86 9.63
CA GLN A 340 17.52 -4.11 10.34
C GLN A 340 18.14 -5.35 9.66
N THR A 341 18.78 -5.19 8.50
CA THR A 341 19.42 -6.28 7.77
C THR A 341 20.87 -5.97 7.45
N ASP A 342 21.72 -7.01 7.50
CA ASP A 342 23.11 -6.90 7.06
C ASP A 342 23.16 -6.70 5.54
N ARG A 343 22.50 -7.60 4.82
CA ARG A 343 22.36 -7.59 3.36
C ARG A 343 21.10 -6.84 2.94
N VAL A 344 21.20 -5.98 1.93
CA VAL A 344 20.07 -5.17 1.46
C VAL A 344 19.01 -6.02 0.75
N GLU A 345 19.43 -7.13 0.14
CA GLU A 345 18.55 -8.09 -0.54
C GLU A 345 17.52 -8.69 0.42
N ASP A 346 17.90 -8.90 1.69
CA ASP A 346 17.05 -9.49 2.72
C ASP A 346 15.88 -8.57 3.11
N ALA A 347 16.08 -7.26 2.94
CA ALA A 347 15.05 -6.27 3.21
C ALA A 347 14.00 -6.20 2.10
N VAL A 348 14.28 -6.71 0.88
CA VAL A 348 13.42 -6.54 -0.31
C VAL A 348 13.12 -7.87 -1.02
N THR A 349 13.04 -8.96 -0.26
CA THR A 349 12.74 -10.30 -0.80
C THR A 349 11.31 -10.47 -1.31
N PHE A 350 10.39 -9.58 -0.93
CA PHE A 350 9.00 -9.57 -1.32
C PHE A 350 8.42 -8.16 -1.20
N LEU A 351 7.54 -7.76 -2.13
CA LEU A 351 6.73 -6.55 -2.01
C LEU A 351 5.24 -6.92 -2.01
N SER A 352 4.49 -6.38 -1.04
CA SER A 352 3.03 -6.44 -1.05
C SER A 352 2.46 -5.80 -2.32
N SER A 353 1.35 -6.34 -2.83
CA SER A 353 0.60 -5.79 -3.98
C SER A 353 0.24 -4.30 -3.87
N ARG A 354 0.17 -3.75 -2.65
CA ARG A 354 -0.08 -2.32 -2.40
C ARG A 354 1.18 -1.47 -2.49
N HIS A 355 2.36 -2.09 -2.38
CA HIS A 355 3.65 -1.44 -2.35
C HIS A 355 4.19 -1.28 -3.77
N ARG A 356 3.73 -0.24 -4.48
CA ARG A 356 4.14 0.01 -5.88
C ARG A 356 5.08 1.21 -6.01
N THR A 357 5.62 1.73 -4.91
CA THR A 357 6.52 2.90 -4.87
C THR A 357 7.99 2.56 -5.10
N LEU A 358 8.37 1.28 -5.11
CA LEU A 358 9.72 0.84 -5.48
C LEU A 358 9.71 0.21 -6.90
N PRO A 359 10.79 0.36 -7.69
CA PRO A 359 10.86 -0.07 -9.09
C PRO A 359 11.17 -1.57 -9.25
N ILE A 360 10.47 -2.42 -8.48
CA ILE A 360 10.57 -3.89 -8.55
C ILE A 360 9.16 -4.53 -8.47
N PRO A 361 8.93 -5.73 -9.04
CA PRO A 361 7.60 -6.33 -9.08
C PRO A 361 7.04 -6.61 -7.69
N ALA A 362 5.76 -6.29 -7.49
CA ALA A 362 5.04 -6.65 -6.28
C ALA A 362 4.23 -7.92 -6.50
N ASN A 363 3.96 -8.66 -5.42
CA ASN A 363 3.18 -9.90 -5.45
C ASN A 363 3.68 -10.90 -6.51
N TYR A 364 5.00 -10.94 -6.74
CA TYR A 364 5.63 -11.73 -7.78
C TYR A 364 5.77 -13.19 -7.36
N ALA A 365 5.19 -14.09 -8.15
CA ALA A 365 5.17 -15.51 -7.86
C ALA A 365 5.07 -16.35 -9.14
N ALA A 366 5.38 -17.64 -9.02
CA ALA A 366 5.10 -18.65 -10.03
C ALA A 366 4.08 -19.66 -9.49
N HIS A 367 2.95 -19.76 -10.17
CA HIS A 367 1.89 -20.69 -9.84
C HIS A 367 2.01 -21.98 -10.67
N SER A 368 1.78 -23.13 -10.03
CA SER A 368 1.84 -24.46 -10.63
C SER A 368 0.79 -25.40 -10.04
N LEU A 369 0.41 -26.40 -10.82
CA LEU A 369 -0.60 -27.39 -10.45
C LEU A 369 -0.04 -28.79 -10.66
N LEU A 370 -0.02 -29.59 -9.59
CA LEU A 370 0.50 -30.95 -9.59
C LEU A 370 -0.59 -31.93 -9.16
N LYS A 371 -0.58 -33.12 -9.74
CA LYS A 371 -1.40 -34.26 -9.34
C LYS A 371 -0.51 -35.34 -8.72
N ILE A 372 -0.91 -35.85 -7.58
CA ILE A 372 -0.22 -36.93 -6.85
C ILE A 372 -1.14 -38.14 -6.85
N ASN A 373 -0.67 -39.24 -7.43
CA ASN A 373 -1.43 -40.47 -7.60
C ASN A 373 -1.00 -41.53 -6.54
N PRO A 374 -1.84 -41.81 -5.53
CA PRO A 374 -1.50 -42.76 -4.48
C PRO A 374 -1.58 -44.24 -4.92
N GLU A 375 -2.14 -44.53 -6.09
CA GLU A 375 -2.21 -45.92 -6.61
C GLU A 375 -0.86 -46.43 -7.12
N VAL A 376 0.04 -45.52 -7.49
CA VAL A 376 1.35 -45.84 -8.04
C VAL A 376 2.42 -45.46 -7.04
N VAL A 377 2.91 -46.45 -6.29
CA VAL A 377 4.04 -46.30 -5.38
C VAL A 377 5.33 -46.60 -6.13
N GLN A 378 6.23 -45.62 -6.17
CA GLN A 378 7.54 -45.72 -6.78
C GLN A 378 8.52 -46.54 -5.92
N SER A 379 9.66 -46.93 -6.50
CA SER A 379 10.67 -47.75 -5.82
C SER A 379 11.31 -47.08 -4.60
N ASP A 380 11.28 -45.75 -4.54
CA ASP A 380 11.76 -44.95 -3.41
C ASP A 380 10.68 -44.70 -2.34
N HIS A 381 9.53 -45.37 -2.46
CA HIS A 381 8.36 -45.23 -1.59
C HIS A 381 7.74 -43.82 -1.60
N THR A 382 7.85 -43.12 -2.73
CA THR A 382 7.04 -41.94 -3.06
C THR A 382 5.85 -42.33 -3.93
N TYR A 383 4.85 -41.46 -4.04
CA TYR A 383 3.77 -41.58 -5.01
C TYR A 383 4.20 -41.01 -6.36
N GLU A 384 3.55 -41.46 -7.44
CA GLU A 384 3.70 -40.84 -8.75
C GLU A 384 3.19 -39.39 -8.72
N VAL A 385 3.99 -38.48 -9.29
CA VAL A 385 3.65 -37.06 -9.40
C VAL A 385 3.60 -36.68 -10.87
N LYS A 386 2.46 -36.12 -11.29
CA LYS A 386 2.27 -35.55 -12.62
C LYS A 386 2.21 -34.02 -12.50
N HIS A 387 3.16 -33.34 -13.12
CA HIS A 387 3.05 -31.91 -13.39
C HIS A 387 2.00 -31.72 -14.48
N LEU A 388 0.87 -31.09 -14.15
CA LEU A 388 -0.22 -30.99 -15.13
C LEU A 388 0.14 -30.01 -16.25
N TYR A 389 0.82 -28.90 -15.92
CA TYR A 389 1.34 -27.92 -16.87
C TYR A 389 2.58 -27.19 -16.32
N GLY A 390 3.23 -26.39 -17.19
CA GLY A 390 4.33 -25.50 -16.82
C GLY A 390 3.94 -24.38 -15.85
N LYS A 391 4.96 -23.70 -15.30
CA LYS A 391 4.76 -22.57 -14.37
C LYS A 391 4.07 -21.40 -15.08
N ARG A 392 3.10 -20.80 -14.40
CA ARG A 392 2.42 -19.56 -14.80
C ARG A 392 2.87 -18.42 -13.88
N PHE A 393 3.47 -17.39 -14.44
CA PHE A 393 4.01 -16.29 -13.67
C PHE A 393 2.96 -15.21 -13.43
N ARG A 394 2.98 -14.62 -12.23
CA ARG A 394 2.05 -13.56 -11.82
C ARG A 394 2.77 -12.46 -11.08
N SER A 395 2.27 -11.25 -11.19
CA SER A 395 2.63 -10.13 -10.31
C SER A 395 1.50 -9.10 -10.29
N SER A 396 1.63 -8.07 -9.45
CA SER A 396 0.93 -6.81 -9.71
C SER A 396 1.35 -6.24 -11.06
N HIS A 397 0.47 -5.47 -11.69
CA HIS A 397 0.67 -4.88 -13.02
C HIS A 397 2.05 -4.20 -13.16
N VAL A 398 2.78 -4.38 -14.26
CA VAL A 398 4.19 -3.92 -14.38
C VAL A 398 4.34 -2.40 -14.21
N ALA A 399 3.39 -1.61 -14.70
CA ALA A 399 3.31 -0.17 -14.40
C ALA A 399 2.76 0.06 -12.99
N SER A 400 3.21 1.11 -12.31
CA SER A 400 2.78 1.43 -10.95
C SER A 400 1.76 2.57 -10.94
N ARG A 401 0.64 2.35 -10.25
CA ARG A 401 -0.38 3.38 -10.02
C ARG A 401 0.07 4.47 -9.03
N ASP A 402 1.05 4.14 -8.18
CA ASP A 402 1.48 5.01 -7.07
C ASP A 402 2.52 6.05 -7.52
N VAL A 403 3.00 5.97 -8.77
CA VAL A 403 4.01 6.88 -9.35
C VAL A 403 3.49 7.62 -10.58
N LEU A 404 2.19 7.61 -10.87
CA LEU A 404 1.60 8.31 -12.02
C LEU A 404 1.79 9.83 -11.97
N GLU A 405 1.99 10.40 -10.77
CA GLU A 405 2.31 11.82 -10.55
C GLU A 405 3.83 12.09 -10.47
N SER A 406 4.66 11.05 -10.55
CA SER A 406 6.12 11.17 -10.56
C SER A 406 6.65 11.50 -11.96
N PRO A 407 7.91 11.97 -12.08
CA PRO A 407 8.57 12.17 -13.38
C PRO A 407 8.42 10.96 -14.32
N GLU A 408 8.30 11.21 -15.61
CA GLU A 408 8.10 10.16 -16.62
C GLU A 408 9.23 9.12 -16.57
N SER A 409 10.47 9.56 -16.35
CA SER A 409 11.62 8.66 -16.18
C SER A 409 11.49 7.69 -15.00
N VAL A 410 10.82 8.10 -13.92
CA VAL A 410 10.53 7.24 -12.77
C VAL A 410 9.44 6.24 -13.15
N GLN A 411 8.39 6.68 -13.83
CA GLN A 411 7.34 5.79 -14.34
C GLN A 411 7.93 4.71 -15.27
N GLN A 412 8.78 5.12 -16.22
CA GLN A 412 9.49 4.24 -17.14
C GLN A 412 10.45 3.31 -16.39
N ARG A 413 11.22 3.82 -15.42
CA ARG A 413 12.10 3.00 -14.58
C ARG A 413 11.33 1.87 -13.89
N HIS A 414 10.15 2.16 -13.34
CA HIS A 414 9.30 1.14 -12.73
C HIS A 414 8.83 0.10 -13.74
N SER A 415 8.22 0.55 -14.85
CA SER A 415 7.63 -0.36 -15.82
C SER A 415 8.69 -1.23 -16.52
N ASP A 416 9.83 -0.64 -16.89
CA ASP A 416 10.88 -1.31 -17.65
C ASP A 416 11.63 -2.31 -16.77
N SER A 417 11.98 -1.94 -15.52
CA SER A 417 12.57 -2.85 -14.54
C SER A 417 11.63 -4.02 -14.22
N ASN A 418 10.35 -3.72 -13.98
CA ASN A 418 9.35 -4.75 -13.68
C ASN A 418 9.15 -5.70 -14.86
N PHE A 419 9.04 -5.18 -16.08
CA PHE A 419 8.87 -5.99 -17.28
C PHE A 419 10.08 -6.90 -17.55
N ALA A 420 11.30 -6.35 -17.42
CA ALA A 420 12.52 -7.13 -17.53
C ALA A 420 12.53 -8.28 -16.52
N LYS A 421 12.14 -8.00 -15.27
CA LYS A 421 12.11 -8.99 -14.20
C LYS A 421 11.05 -10.08 -14.41
N VAL A 422 9.81 -9.73 -14.72
CA VAL A 422 8.73 -10.74 -14.92
C VAL A 422 8.90 -11.58 -16.19
N THR A 423 9.82 -11.18 -17.08
CA THR A 423 10.20 -11.94 -18.28
C THR A 423 11.56 -12.63 -18.15
N GLU A 424 12.17 -12.65 -16.95
CA GLU A 424 13.51 -13.23 -16.74
C GLU A 424 13.58 -14.75 -17.00
N HIS A 425 12.44 -15.44 -16.83
CA HIS A 425 12.32 -16.88 -17.04
C HIS A 425 11.95 -17.27 -18.48
N ALA A 426 11.73 -16.29 -19.37
CA ALA A 426 11.48 -16.56 -20.77
C ALA A 426 12.78 -16.92 -21.51
N LYS A 427 12.78 -18.05 -22.23
CA LYS A 427 13.91 -18.48 -23.05
C LYS A 427 14.04 -17.60 -24.31
N PRO A 428 15.25 -17.36 -24.86
CA PRO A 428 15.41 -16.64 -26.11
C PRO A 428 14.60 -17.25 -27.25
N GLY A 429 13.80 -16.42 -27.94
CA GLY A 429 12.93 -16.85 -29.05
C GLY A 429 11.64 -17.57 -28.64
N GLN A 430 11.41 -17.79 -27.34
CA GLN A 430 10.16 -18.36 -26.83
C GLN A 430 9.03 -17.34 -26.93
N MET A 431 7.85 -17.80 -27.34
CA MET A 431 6.65 -16.95 -27.33
C MET A 431 6.29 -16.60 -25.89
N CYS A 432 6.06 -15.31 -25.62
CA CYS A 432 5.70 -14.81 -24.30
C CYS A 432 4.27 -14.27 -24.33
N LEU A 433 3.38 -14.83 -23.52
CA LEU A 433 2.08 -14.22 -23.25
C LEU A 433 2.24 -13.16 -22.16
N PHE A 434 1.86 -11.93 -22.46
CA PHE A 434 1.75 -10.83 -21.52
C PHE A 434 0.27 -10.47 -21.37
N GLN A 435 -0.43 -11.19 -20.50
CA GLN A 435 -1.87 -11.05 -20.31
C GLN A 435 -2.18 -10.07 -19.17
N THR A 436 -2.99 -9.07 -19.46
CA THR A 436 -3.48 -8.09 -18.47
C THR A 436 -4.98 -8.22 -18.28
N LEU A 437 -5.43 -8.16 -17.03
CA LEU A 437 -6.84 -8.25 -16.67
C LEU A 437 -7.27 -6.91 -16.05
N ILE A 438 -7.14 -5.84 -16.83
CA ILE A 438 -7.46 -4.47 -16.42
C ILE A 438 -8.53 -3.87 -17.32
N SER A 439 -9.18 -2.80 -16.84
CA SER A 439 -10.35 -2.23 -17.49
C SER A 439 -10.08 -0.78 -17.89
N PRO A 440 -9.35 -0.54 -18.99
CA PRO A 440 -9.02 0.81 -19.44
C PRO A 440 -10.30 1.54 -19.88
N ILE A 441 -10.80 2.44 -19.03
CA ILE A 441 -12.00 3.24 -19.28
C ILE A 441 -11.59 4.70 -19.43
N HIS A 442 -12.07 5.38 -20.47
CA HIS A 442 -11.87 6.81 -20.62
C HIS A 442 -12.73 7.59 -19.62
N ALA A 443 -12.24 8.75 -19.17
CA ALA A 443 -12.96 9.59 -18.21
C ALA A 443 -14.38 9.99 -18.67
N VAL A 444 -14.59 10.12 -19.99
CA VAL A 444 -15.90 10.45 -20.58
C VAL A 444 -16.90 9.28 -20.53
N ASP A 445 -16.40 8.05 -20.48
CA ASP A 445 -17.19 6.81 -20.45
C ASP A 445 -17.31 6.24 -19.03
N TYR A 446 -16.63 6.88 -18.05
CA TYR A 446 -16.70 6.50 -16.66
C TYR A 446 -18.03 6.99 -16.05
N LEU A 447 -18.90 6.04 -15.69
CA LEU A 447 -20.17 6.29 -15.02
C LEU A 447 -20.09 5.85 -13.54
N PRO A 448 -19.77 6.76 -12.59
CA PRO A 448 -19.64 6.42 -11.17
C PRO A 448 -20.89 5.78 -10.58
N SER A 449 -22.07 6.01 -11.15
CA SER A 449 -23.34 5.45 -10.66
C SER A 449 -23.50 3.95 -10.90
N LEU A 450 -22.74 3.36 -11.83
CA LEU A 450 -22.78 1.91 -12.12
C LEU A 450 -21.78 1.10 -11.29
N VAL A 451 -20.80 1.77 -10.68
CA VAL A 451 -19.86 1.18 -9.73
C VAL A 451 -20.36 1.59 -8.36
N SER A 452 -20.67 0.65 -7.47
CA SER A 452 -21.26 0.90 -6.13
C SER A 452 -20.40 1.80 -5.20
N GLU A 453 -19.34 2.43 -5.71
CA GLU A 453 -18.40 3.26 -4.98
C GLU A 453 -18.05 4.49 -5.82
N SER A 454 -18.07 5.66 -5.20
CA SER A 454 -17.59 6.94 -5.76
C SER A 454 -16.06 6.92 -5.97
N LEU A 455 -15.58 6.06 -6.87
CA LEU A 455 -14.18 5.96 -7.22
C LEU A 455 -13.80 7.12 -8.16
N SER A 456 -12.58 7.62 -7.99
CA SER A 456 -11.89 8.38 -9.04
C SER A 456 -11.75 7.50 -10.30
N VAL A 457 -11.57 8.12 -11.47
CA VAL A 457 -11.27 7.39 -12.71
C VAL A 457 -10.17 6.35 -12.43
N PRO A 458 -10.43 5.05 -12.68
CA PRO A 458 -9.46 4.00 -12.37
C PRO A 458 -8.12 4.23 -13.11
N PRO A 459 -6.98 3.85 -12.51
CA PRO A 459 -5.67 4.05 -13.14
C PRO A 459 -5.45 3.15 -14.37
N ASP A 460 -6.35 2.19 -14.62
CA ASP A 460 -6.23 1.14 -15.64
C ASP A 460 -5.86 1.68 -17.04
N LEU A 461 -6.39 2.83 -17.48
CA LEU A 461 -6.05 3.39 -18.80
C LEU A 461 -4.58 3.81 -18.90
N GLU A 462 -4.06 4.51 -17.90
CA GLU A 462 -2.65 4.94 -17.91
C GLU A 462 -1.72 3.75 -17.72
N LEU A 463 -2.08 2.80 -16.86
CA LEU A 463 -1.34 1.54 -16.69
C LEU A 463 -1.23 0.77 -18.02
N PHE A 464 -2.33 0.68 -18.77
CA PHE A 464 -2.37 0.03 -20.08
C PHE A 464 -1.43 0.70 -21.09
N LYS A 465 -1.45 2.04 -21.19
CA LYS A 465 -0.56 2.81 -22.09
C LYS A 465 0.92 2.61 -21.74
N ILE A 466 1.25 2.69 -20.45
CA ILE A 466 2.64 2.54 -19.98
C ILE A 466 3.14 1.12 -20.28
N ALA A 467 2.35 0.08 -20.01
CA ALA A 467 2.75 -1.30 -20.31
C ALA A 467 3.02 -1.53 -21.80
N ARG A 468 2.16 -1.03 -22.69
CA ARG A 468 2.39 -1.12 -24.15
C ARG A 468 3.68 -0.44 -24.56
N SER A 469 3.88 0.79 -24.09
CA SER A 469 5.09 1.55 -24.38
C SER A 469 6.35 0.86 -23.86
N THR A 470 6.28 0.18 -22.71
CA THR A 470 7.38 -0.62 -22.16
C THR A 470 7.73 -1.82 -23.03
N VAL A 471 6.72 -2.56 -23.52
CA VAL A 471 6.98 -3.70 -24.41
C VAL A 471 7.63 -3.22 -25.72
N GLU A 472 7.18 -2.10 -26.28
CA GLU A 472 7.78 -1.46 -27.45
C GLU A 472 9.26 -1.08 -27.21
N ARG A 473 9.55 -0.39 -26.10
CA ARG A 473 10.93 0.01 -25.74
C ARG A 473 11.85 -1.17 -25.43
N SER A 474 11.30 -2.29 -24.97
CA SER A 474 12.11 -3.47 -24.61
C SER A 474 12.76 -4.17 -25.81
N GLY A 475 12.33 -3.86 -27.03
CA GLY A 475 12.76 -4.57 -28.25
C GLY A 475 12.23 -6.01 -28.36
N LYS A 476 11.40 -6.47 -27.42
CA LYS A 476 10.79 -7.81 -27.41
C LYS A 476 9.41 -7.88 -28.06
N THR A 477 8.95 -6.81 -28.74
CA THR A 477 7.60 -6.72 -29.30
C THR A 477 7.24 -7.90 -30.21
N ALA A 478 8.19 -8.39 -31.02
CA ALA A 478 7.95 -9.50 -31.93
C ALA A 478 7.68 -10.85 -31.21
N SER A 479 8.16 -11.03 -29.98
CA SER A 479 8.04 -12.27 -29.21
C SER A 479 7.02 -12.18 -28.06
N VAL A 480 6.38 -11.03 -27.86
CA VAL A 480 5.48 -10.77 -26.73
C VAL A 480 4.06 -10.50 -27.22
N LEU A 481 3.14 -11.39 -26.90
CA LEU A 481 1.71 -11.25 -27.16
C LEU A 481 1.05 -10.45 -26.04
N GLN A 482 0.64 -9.22 -26.35
CA GLN A 482 0.01 -8.32 -25.38
C GLN A 482 -1.51 -8.42 -25.47
N HIS A 483 -2.12 -9.08 -24.48
CA HIS A 483 -3.57 -9.29 -24.42
C HIS A 483 -4.14 -8.55 -23.20
N ASN A 484 -5.30 -7.94 -23.37
CA ASN A 484 -6.03 -7.33 -22.26
C ASN A 484 -7.50 -7.74 -22.26
N HIS A 485 -7.99 -8.16 -21.10
CA HIS A 485 -9.39 -8.50 -20.90
C HIS A 485 -9.99 -7.61 -19.80
N PRO A 486 -10.97 -6.75 -20.15
CA PRO A 486 -11.68 -5.94 -19.18
C PRO A 486 -12.63 -6.84 -18.42
N PHE A 487 -12.19 -7.22 -17.24
CA PHE A 487 -12.87 -8.20 -16.42
C PHE A 487 -13.57 -7.47 -15.27
N ASN A 488 -14.56 -6.61 -15.56
CA ASN A 488 -15.46 -5.94 -14.60
C ASN A 488 -16.66 -5.31 -15.37
N TYR A 489 -17.43 -4.40 -14.75
CA TYR A 489 -18.53 -3.69 -15.43
C TYR A 489 -18.11 -2.97 -16.73
N ALA A 490 -16.83 -2.64 -16.90
CA ALA A 490 -16.34 -2.07 -18.16
C ALA A 490 -16.62 -2.98 -19.34
N LYS A 491 -16.70 -4.31 -19.15
CA LYS A 491 -17.03 -5.27 -20.21
C LYS A 491 -18.37 -4.98 -20.89
N TYR A 492 -19.32 -4.34 -20.20
CA TYR A 492 -20.58 -3.92 -20.82
C TYR A 492 -20.37 -2.92 -21.97
N ILE A 493 -19.21 -2.24 -22.01
CA ILE A 493 -18.85 -1.23 -23.01
C ILE A 493 -17.62 -1.66 -23.83
N TYR A 494 -16.63 -2.29 -23.20
CA TYR A 494 -15.30 -2.54 -23.75
C TYR A 494 -14.89 -4.02 -23.78
N TYR A 495 -15.81 -4.99 -23.89
CA TYR A 495 -15.47 -6.42 -23.96
C TYR A 495 -14.47 -6.76 -25.10
N THR A 496 -13.83 -7.93 -25.03
CA THR A 496 -12.90 -8.39 -26.08
C THR A 496 -13.69 -8.74 -27.35
N ALA A 497 -13.63 -7.87 -28.35
CA ALA A 497 -14.40 -8.01 -29.58
C ALA A 497 -13.94 -9.22 -30.42
N SER A 498 -14.82 -9.73 -31.28
CA SER A 498 -14.51 -10.90 -32.11
C SER A 498 -13.42 -10.64 -33.17
N ASP A 499 -13.18 -9.36 -33.48
CA ASP A 499 -12.14 -8.85 -34.38
C ASP A 499 -10.95 -8.23 -33.64
N ASP A 500 -10.77 -8.53 -32.34
CA ASP A 500 -9.62 -8.05 -31.57
C ASP A 500 -8.30 -8.45 -32.24
N ALA A 501 -7.47 -7.44 -32.53
CA ALA A 501 -6.25 -7.63 -33.30
C ALA A 501 -5.22 -8.52 -32.57
N SER A 502 -5.14 -8.44 -31.24
CA SER A 502 -4.24 -9.29 -30.45
C SER A 502 -4.71 -10.74 -30.48
N SER A 503 -6.01 -10.99 -30.28
CA SER A 503 -6.61 -12.34 -30.37
C SER A 503 -6.42 -12.98 -31.74
N LEU A 504 -6.62 -12.23 -32.83
CA LEU A 504 -6.40 -12.73 -34.19
C LEU A 504 -4.92 -13.02 -34.46
N TYR A 505 -4.01 -12.20 -33.94
CA TYR A 505 -2.57 -12.43 -34.04
C TYR A 505 -2.11 -13.66 -33.25
N LEU A 506 -2.66 -13.90 -32.05
CA LEU A 506 -2.45 -15.14 -31.30
C LEU A 506 -2.90 -16.36 -32.11
N LEU A 507 -4.13 -16.35 -32.63
CA LEU A 507 -4.66 -17.46 -33.45
C LEU A 507 -3.75 -17.75 -34.65
N MET A 508 -3.35 -16.69 -35.37
CA MET A 508 -2.45 -16.82 -36.52
C MET A 508 -1.10 -17.42 -36.11
N THR A 509 -0.51 -16.93 -35.02
CA THR A 509 0.81 -17.37 -34.54
C THR A 509 0.75 -18.80 -33.99
N ALA A 510 -0.21 -19.11 -33.12
CA ALA A 510 -0.33 -20.43 -32.51
C ALA A 510 -0.66 -21.54 -33.53
N ARG A 511 -1.39 -21.22 -34.63
CA ARG A 511 -1.62 -22.16 -35.73
C ARG A 511 -0.33 -22.70 -36.36
N THR A 512 0.78 -21.95 -36.33
CA THR A 512 2.06 -22.44 -36.86
C THR A 512 2.67 -23.56 -36.01
N TYR A 513 2.16 -23.78 -34.79
CA TYR A 513 2.66 -24.77 -33.84
C TYR A 513 1.83 -26.06 -33.79
N VAL A 514 0.66 -26.10 -34.46
CA VAL A 514 -0.32 -27.21 -34.38
C VAL A 514 0.30 -28.56 -34.75
N ALA A 515 1.10 -28.60 -35.81
CA ALA A 515 1.69 -29.84 -36.30
C ALA A 515 2.59 -30.55 -35.27
N ASN A 516 3.17 -29.80 -34.34
CA ASN A 516 4.13 -30.31 -33.35
C ASN A 516 3.59 -30.35 -31.92
N ASN A 517 2.36 -29.87 -31.67
CA ASN A 517 1.80 -29.75 -30.33
C ASN A 517 0.41 -30.40 -30.29
N PRO A 518 0.34 -31.71 -29.95
CA PRO A 518 -0.93 -32.43 -29.86
C PRO A 518 -1.93 -31.76 -28.92
N GLY A 519 -3.18 -31.67 -29.34
CA GLY A 519 -4.26 -31.02 -28.58
C GLY A 519 -4.34 -29.50 -28.75
N LEU A 520 -3.37 -28.86 -29.43
CA LEU A 520 -3.41 -27.41 -29.67
C LEU A 520 -4.57 -26.99 -30.58
N GLU A 521 -4.87 -27.75 -31.64
CA GLU A 521 -5.97 -27.42 -32.56
C GLU A 521 -7.32 -27.32 -31.83
N GLU A 522 -7.61 -28.25 -30.92
CA GLU A 522 -8.83 -28.26 -30.10
C GLU A 522 -8.98 -26.96 -29.29
N LEU A 523 -7.88 -26.46 -28.71
CA LEU A 523 -7.86 -25.21 -27.96
C LEU A 523 -8.03 -23.98 -28.86
N LEU A 524 -7.45 -23.98 -30.06
CA LEU A 524 -7.58 -22.87 -31.02
C LEU A 524 -8.99 -22.78 -31.61
N GLU A 525 -9.62 -23.92 -31.89
CA GLU A 525 -11.01 -23.99 -32.33
C GLU A 525 -11.96 -23.46 -31.25
N GLU A 526 -11.77 -23.91 -29.99
CA GLU A 526 -12.58 -23.42 -28.87
C GLU A 526 -12.36 -21.92 -28.64
N TYR A 527 -11.12 -21.44 -28.66
CA TYR A 527 -10.83 -20.00 -28.52
C TYR A 527 -11.51 -19.18 -29.62
N GLN A 528 -11.43 -19.63 -30.88
CA GLN A 528 -12.10 -18.97 -31.99
C GLN A 528 -13.63 -18.99 -31.84
N GLN A 529 -14.20 -20.07 -31.34
CA GLN A 529 -15.63 -20.19 -31.07
C GLN A 529 -16.09 -19.24 -29.96
N VAL A 530 -15.36 -19.17 -28.84
CA VAL A 530 -15.66 -18.26 -27.72
C VAL A 530 -15.52 -16.80 -28.17
N LEU A 531 -14.46 -16.48 -28.92
CA LEU A 531 -14.20 -15.15 -29.44
C LEU A 531 -15.33 -14.70 -30.37
N GLY A 532 -15.80 -15.60 -31.25
CA GLY A 532 -16.92 -15.38 -32.17
C GLY A 532 -18.32 -15.49 -31.57
N SER A 533 -18.45 -15.71 -30.26
CA SER A 533 -19.76 -15.82 -29.61
C SER A 533 -20.55 -14.49 -29.65
N PRO A 534 -21.90 -14.52 -29.63
CA PRO A 534 -22.73 -13.33 -29.84
C PRO A 534 -22.49 -12.24 -28.78
N LEU A 535 -22.63 -10.95 -29.15
CA LEU A 535 -22.47 -9.78 -28.26
C LEU A 535 -23.11 -9.93 -26.86
N GLY A 536 -24.27 -10.58 -26.78
CA GLY A 536 -24.98 -10.80 -25.52
C GLY A 536 -24.18 -11.61 -24.50
N SER A 537 -23.38 -12.59 -24.94
CA SER A 537 -22.58 -13.48 -24.09
C SER A 537 -21.38 -12.80 -23.43
N ALA A 538 -20.99 -11.60 -23.90
CA ALA A 538 -19.89 -10.81 -23.34
C ALA A 538 -20.36 -9.71 -22.38
N THR A 539 -21.67 -9.42 -22.34
CA THR A 539 -22.24 -8.23 -21.69
C THR A 539 -23.30 -8.62 -20.65
N PHE A 540 -24.57 -8.27 -20.86
CA PHE A 540 -25.67 -8.48 -19.91
C PHE A 540 -26.01 -9.96 -19.68
N TRP A 541 -25.62 -10.85 -20.59
CA TRP A 541 -25.95 -12.27 -20.58
C TRP A 541 -24.69 -13.14 -20.48
N ASP A 542 -23.60 -12.63 -19.89
CA ASP A 542 -22.39 -13.40 -19.57
C ASP A 542 -22.63 -14.36 -18.39
N TYR A 543 -23.58 -15.28 -18.56
CA TYR A 543 -23.94 -16.28 -17.57
C TYR A 543 -22.90 -17.40 -17.45
N GLU A 544 -21.98 -17.49 -18.40
CA GLU A 544 -21.06 -18.63 -18.53
C GLU A 544 -19.59 -18.24 -18.36
N GLY A 545 -19.26 -16.95 -18.40
CA GLY A 545 -17.93 -16.41 -18.12
C GLY A 545 -17.06 -16.30 -19.37
N ARG A 546 -17.54 -15.69 -20.45
CA ARG A 546 -16.83 -15.59 -21.74
C ARG A 546 -15.39 -15.11 -21.58
N GLU A 547 -15.17 -14.04 -20.82
CA GLU A 547 -13.83 -13.50 -20.59
C GLU A 547 -12.93 -14.44 -19.77
N LEU A 548 -13.50 -15.28 -18.89
CA LEU A 548 -12.73 -16.34 -18.21
C LEU A 548 -12.29 -17.42 -19.18
N PHE A 549 -13.18 -17.85 -20.07
CA PHE A 549 -12.82 -18.81 -21.10
C PHE A 549 -11.73 -18.26 -22.02
N LEU A 550 -11.88 -17.03 -22.53
CA LEU A 550 -10.85 -16.41 -23.37
C LEU A 550 -9.50 -16.35 -22.64
N THR A 551 -9.49 -15.83 -21.42
CA THR A 551 -8.24 -15.67 -20.67
C THR A 551 -7.58 -17.00 -20.32
N SER A 552 -8.36 -18.01 -19.92
CA SER A 552 -7.83 -19.35 -19.66
C SER A 552 -7.36 -20.07 -20.92
N LEU A 553 -8.07 -19.95 -22.03
CA LEU A 553 -7.67 -20.57 -23.30
C LEU A 553 -6.36 -19.99 -23.83
N GLU A 554 -6.13 -18.68 -23.69
CA GLU A 554 -4.84 -18.06 -24.03
C GLU A 554 -3.68 -18.64 -23.22
N GLN A 555 -3.91 -18.87 -21.93
CA GLN A 555 -2.94 -19.50 -21.04
C GLN A 555 -2.69 -20.95 -21.45
N LEU A 556 -3.74 -21.73 -21.70
CA LEU A 556 -3.64 -23.12 -22.15
C LEU A 556 -2.90 -23.23 -23.49
N ILE A 557 -3.26 -22.40 -24.48
CA ILE A 557 -2.55 -22.32 -25.77
C ILE A 557 -1.06 -22.06 -25.56
N THR A 558 -0.73 -21.07 -24.72
CA THR A 558 0.66 -20.71 -24.43
C THR A 558 1.40 -21.85 -23.74
N LEU A 559 0.78 -22.50 -22.76
CA LEU A 559 1.37 -23.61 -22.03
C LEU A 559 1.56 -24.85 -22.92
N THR A 560 0.61 -25.15 -23.80
CA THR A 560 0.69 -26.30 -24.73
C THR A 560 1.84 -26.16 -25.72
N ILE A 561 2.26 -24.94 -26.09
CA ILE A 561 3.40 -24.72 -26.99
C ILE A 561 4.74 -24.49 -26.27
N ASP A 562 4.82 -24.79 -24.95
CA ASP A 562 5.96 -24.44 -24.09
C ASP A 562 6.32 -22.95 -24.19
N GLY A 563 5.33 -22.06 -24.16
CA GLY A 563 5.50 -20.61 -24.11
C GLY A 563 5.70 -20.07 -22.68
N HIS A 564 6.21 -18.84 -22.56
CA HIS A 564 6.29 -18.14 -21.27
C HIS A 564 4.94 -17.54 -20.92
N SER A 565 4.28 -18.10 -19.90
CA SER A 565 2.99 -17.61 -19.39
C SER A 565 3.23 -16.56 -18.32
N TYR A 566 2.89 -15.31 -18.61
CA TYR A 566 2.80 -14.25 -17.61
C TYR A 566 1.42 -13.59 -17.64
N GLY A 567 0.88 -13.26 -16.47
CA GLY A 567 -0.27 -12.36 -16.42
C GLY A 567 -0.42 -11.59 -15.12
N SER A 568 -1.16 -10.48 -15.21
CA SER A 568 -1.44 -9.62 -14.06
C SER A 568 -2.86 -9.04 -14.14
N CYS A 569 -3.39 -8.66 -12.98
CA CYS A 569 -4.38 -7.58 -12.89
C CYS A 569 -3.71 -6.40 -12.19
N VAL A 570 -4.46 -5.34 -11.83
CA VAL A 570 -3.87 -4.19 -11.12
C VAL A 570 -3.04 -4.63 -9.91
N SER A 571 -3.59 -5.49 -9.05
CA SER A 571 -2.96 -6.00 -7.83
C SER A 571 -2.24 -7.36 -7.99
N GLY A 572 -2.58 -8.12 -9.03
CA GLY A 572 -2.11 -9.50 -9.25
C GLY A 572 -2.75 -10.56 -8.33
N LYS A 573 -3.67 -10.19 -7.44
CA LYS A 573 -4.27 -11.09 -6.44
C LYS A 573 -5.78 -11.32 -6.58
N ASP A 574 -6.48 -10.48 -7.35
CA ASP A 574 -7.94 -10.55 -7.49
C ASP A 574 -8.33 -11.26 -8.80
N ARG A 575 -8.57 -10.52 -9.88
CA ARG A 575 -8.93 -11.09 -11.20
C ARG A 575 -7.94 -12.14 -11.71
N LYS A 576 -6.63 -11.95 -11.45
CA LYS A 576 -5.60 -12.94 -11.80
C LYS A 576 -5.72 -14.23 -10.99
N ALA A 577 -6.14 -14.17 -9.73
CA ALA A 577 -6.44 -15.38 -8.96
C ALA A 577 -7.64 -16.15 -9.56
N ILE A 578 -8.70 -15.43 -9.96
CA ILE A 578 -9.87 -16.06 -10.59
C ILE A 578 -9.48 -16.76 -11.89
N GLU A 579 -8.68 -16.10 -12.74
CA GLU A 579 -8.16 -16.73 -13.95
C GLU A 579 -7.35 -17.99 -13.63
N LEU A 580 -6.44 -17.95 -12.64
CA LEU A 580 -5.68 -19.14 -12.23
C LEU A 580 -6.61 -20.28 -11.79
N MET A 581 -7.61 -20.00 -10.94
CA MET A 581 -8.59 -21.00 -10.49
C MET A 581 -9.41 -21.56 -11.65
N HIS A 582 -9.79 -20.72 -12.62
CA HIS A 582 -10.56 -21.13 -13.78
C HIS A 582 -9.73 -22.03 -14.70
N THR A 583 -8.49 -21.62 -14.99
CA THR A 583 -7.54 -22.41 -15.78
C THR A 583 -7.21 -23.74 -15.09
N ASP A 584 -7.02 -23.75 -13.76
CA ASP A 584 -6.84 -24.97 -12.98
C ASP A 584 -8.04 -25.91 -13.09
N ALA A 585 -9.25 -25.37 -12.97
CA ALA A 585 -10.48 -26.16 -13.14
C ALA A 585 -10.56 -26.77 -14.54
N MET A 586 -10.18 -26.03 -15.60
CA MET A 586 -10.15 -26.55 -16.96
C MET A 586 -9.14 -27.69 -17.12
N ILE A 587 -7.94 -27.54 -16.52
CA ILE A 587 -6.88 -28.55 -16.55
C ILE A 587 -7.32 -29.82 -15.84
N LEU A 588 -7.89 -29.71 -14.63
CA LEU A 588 -8.41 -30.85 -13.88
C LEU A 588 -9.60 -31.50 -14.58
N TYR A 589 -10.46 -30.70 -15.24
CA TYR A 589 -11.57 -31.22 -16.03
C TYR A 589 -11.05 -32.06 -17.21
N LYS A 590 -10.03 -31.58 -17.95
CA LYS A 590 -9.40 -32.35 -19.04
C LYS A 590 -8.73 -33.62 -18.53
N ASP A 591 -8.03 -33.55 -17.41
CA ASP A 591 -7.39 -34.73 -16.80
C ASP A 591 -8.41 -35.78 -16.38
N LYS A 592 -9.54 -35.35 -15.79
CA LYS A 592 -10.59 -36.25 -15.29
C LYS A 592 -11.51 -36.82 -16.38
N TYR A 593 -11.89 -36.00 -17.35
CA TYR A 593 -12.94 -36.33 -18.34
C TYR A 593 -12.40 -36.52 -19.76
N GLY A 594 -11.10 -36.33 -20.01
CA GLY A 594 -10.45 -36.52 -21.31
C GLY A 594 -10.74 -35.44 -22.37
N VAL A 595 -11.65 -34.50 -22.08
CA VAL A 595 -12.04 -33.40 -22.98
C VAL A 595 -11.99 -32.06 -22.25
N TRP A 596 -11.78 -30.96 -22.98
CA TRP A 596 -11.84 -29.63 -22.36
C TRP A 596 -13.30 -29.26 -22.04
N PRO A 597 -13.58 -28.53 -20.94
CA PRO A 597 -14.90 -27.96 -20.74
C PRO A 597 -15.14 -26.89 -21.81
N LYS A 598 -16.38 -26.81 -22.30
CA LYS A 598 -16.75 -25.91 -23.39
C LYS A 598 -17.56 -24.72 -22.90
N PHE A 599 -17.40 -23.60 -23.58
CA PHE A 599 -18.31 -22.47 -23.44
C PHE A 599 -19.63 -22.75 -24.15
N GLY A 600 -20.74 -22.13 -23.73
CA GLY A 600 -22.07 -22.36 -24.31
C GLY A 600 -22.82 -23.56 -23.74
N VAL A 601 -22.26 -24.26 -22.75
CA VAL A 601 -22.90 -25.44 -22.13
C VAL A 601 -23.92 -24.97 -21.08
N PRO A 602 -25.21 -25.29 -21.23
CA PRO A 602 -26.25 -24.87 -20.28
C PRO A 602 -26.00 -25.37 -18.86
N SER A 603 -26.42 -24.59 -17.86
CA SER A 603 -26.17 -24.86 -16.43
C SER A 603 -26.84 -26.12 -15.88
N ASP A 604 -27.86 -26.65 -16.56
CA ASP A 604 -28.55 -27.90 -16.20
C ASP A 604 -27.84 -29.15 -16.75
N LYS A 605 -26.79 -28.98 -17.56
CA LYS A 605 -26.04 -30.10 -18.15
C LYS A 605 -24.94 -30.59 -17.22
N MET A 606 -24.74 -31.90 -17.21
CA MET A 606 -23.78 -32.57 -16.33
C MET A 606 -22.35 -32.09 -16.58
N GLU A 607 -22.01 -31.78 -17.83
CA GLU A 607 -20.71 -31.24 -18.21
C GLU A 607 -20.42 -29.91 -17.51
N ARG A 608 -21.41 -28.98 -17.49
CA ARG A 608 -21.28 -27.70 -16.80
C ARG A 608 -21.28 -27.88 -15.29
N ILE A 609 -22.16 -28.72 -14.74
CA ILE A 609 -22.22 -29.03 -13.31
C ILE A 609 -20.87 -29.58 -12.81
N ASN A 610 -20.25 -30.49 -13.56
CA ASN A 610 -18.94 -31.04 -13.23
C ASN A 610 -17.85 -29.97 -13.22
N PHE A 611 -17.83 -29.07 -14.21
CA PHE A 611 -16.89 -27.96 -14.25
C PHE A 611 -17.09 -26.98 -13.09
N VAL A 612 -18.34 -26.58 -12.81
CA VAL A 612 -18.70 -25.70 -11.70
C VAL A 612 -18.26 -26.31 -10.37
N ASN A 613 -18.45 -27.62 -10.17
CA ASN A 613 -18.02 -28.30 -8.96
C ASN A 613 -16.50 -28.28 -8.77
N LEU A 614 -15.71 -28.50 -9.82
CA LEU A 614 -14.25 -28.39 -9.77
C LEU A 614 -13.80 -26.98 -9.43
N PHE A 615 -14.38 -25.97 -10.09
CA PHE A 615 -14.07 -24.58 -9.79
C PHE A 615 -14.41 -24.24 -8.34
N ALA A 616 -15.59 -24.65 -7.86
CA ALA A 616 -16.02 -24.41 -6.49
C ALA A 616 -15.10 -25.14 -5.49
N ASP A 617 -14.61 -26.36 -5.78
CA ASP A 617 -13.63 -27.05 -4.92
C ASP A 617 -12.32 -26.24 -4.82
N ILE A 618 -11.81 -25.76 -5.96
CA ILE A 618 -10.59 -24.93 -6.02
C ILE A 618 -10.78 -23.62 -5.25
N TYR A 619 -11.91 -22.93 -5.46
CA TYR A 619 -12.23 -21.69 -4.77
C TYR A 619 -12.33 -21.90 -3.25
N MET A 620 -13.00 -22.97 -2.83
CA MET A 620 -13.20 -23.33 -1.42
C MET A 620 -11.93 -23.84 -0.74
N SER A 621 -10.91 -24.26 -1.48
CA SER A 621 -9.59 -24.52 -0.91
C SER A 621 -8.96 -23.26 -0.32
N ARG A 622 -9.40 -22.08 -0.77
CA ARG A 622 -8.91 -20.75 -0.37
C ARG A 622 -7.42 -20.53 -0.61
N HIS A 623 -6.80 -21.34 -1.47
CA HIS A 623 -5.38 -21.18 -1.81
C HIS A 623 -5.08 -19.76 -2.31
N GLN A 624 -5.89 -19.27 -3.25
CA GLN A 624 -5.73 -17.93 -3.80
C GLN A 624 -6.10 -16.81 -2.82
N HIS A 625 -7.06 -17.05 -1.91
CA HIS A 625 -7.43 -16.12 -0.85
C HIS A 625 -6.28 -15.92 0.14
N GLU A 626 -5.61 -17.00 0.55
CA GLU A 626 -4.44 -16.93 1.43
C GLU A 626 -3.24 -16.28 0.73
N HIS A 627 -3.03 -16.55 -0.56
CA HIS A 627 -2.05 -15.84 -1.38
C HIS A 627 -2.34 -14.32 -1.38
N ALA A 628 -3.60 -13.91 -1.52
CA ALA A 628 -4.01 -12.51 -1.40
C ALA A 628 -3.75 -11.97 0.03
N GLY A 629 -4.05 -12.77 1.05
CA GLY A 629 -3.80 -12.51 2.46
C GLY A 629 -2.35 -12.23 2.82
N GLN A 630 -1.38 -12.90 2.20
CA GLN A 630 0.05 -12.64 2.42
C GLN A 630 0.47 -11.20 2.03
N ASN A 631 -0.34 -10.49 1.22
CA ASN A 631 -0.09 -9.09 0.87
C ASN A 631 -0.64 -8.08 1.90
N ALA A 632 -1.55 -8.52 2.77
CA ALA A 632 -2.14 -7.77 3.87
C ALA A 632 -2.79 -8.79 4.82
N PRO A 633 -2.07 -9.34 5.82
CA PRO A 633 -2.56 -10.46 6.61
C PRO A 633 -3.96 -10.20 7.17
N GLY A 634 -4.86 -11.16 6.99
CA GLY A 634 -6.27 -11.02 7.37
C GLY A 634 -7.17 -10.46 6.27
N SER A 635 -6.61 -10.01 5.15
CA SER A 635 -7.35 -9.71 3.92
C SER A 635 -7.39 -10.93 2.99
N ASP A 636 -7.72 -12.07 3.58
CA ASP A 636 -7.67 -13.39 2.97
C ASP A 636 -8.94 -13.61 2.11
N GLY A 637 -9.08 -12.81 1.05
CA GLY A 637 -10.28 -12.72 0.23
C GLY A 637 -10.00 -12.42 -1.24
N ILE A 638 -11.02 -12.53 -2.08
CA ILE A 638 -11.00 -12.14 -3.49
C ILE A 638 -11.92 -10.94 -3.68
N LYS A 639 -11.44 -9.87 -4.32
CA LYS A 639 -12.23 -8.67 -4.55
C LYS A 639 -13.33 -8.90 -5.58
N THR A 640 -14.54 -8.42 -5.30
CA THR A 640 -15.73 -8.37 -6.16
C THR A 640 -16.00 -9.63 -7.01
N PRO A 641 -16.00 -10.86 -6.44
CA PRO A 641 -16.26 -12.10 -7.17
C PRO A 641 -17.60 -12.08 -7.92
N GLU A 642 -18.62 -11.41 -7.39
CA GLU A 642 -19.95 -11.25 -8.04
C GLU A 642 -19.87 -10.54 -9.41
N MET A 643 -18.82 -9.75 -9.65
CA MET A 643 -18.63 -9.04 -10.92
C MET A 643 -17.89 -9.87 -11.97
N TYR A 644 -17.31 -10.99 -11.55
CA TYR A 644 -16.30 -11.74 -12.30
C TYR A 644 -16.74 -13.18 -12.56
N LEU A 645 -17.42 -13.79 -11.60
CA LEU A 645 -17.84 -15.18 -11.68
C LEU A 645 -19.23 -15.30 -12.30
N PRO A 646 -19.44 -16.34 -13.13
CA PRO A 646 -20.77 -16.84 -13.50
C PRO A 646 -21.70 -17.06 -12.30
N ALA A 647 -23.00 -16.83 -12.50
CA ALA A 647 -24.00 -16.92 -11.43
C ALA A 647 -24.11 -18.33 -10.82
N ASP A 648 -24.01 -19.37 -11.65
CA ASP A 648 -24.05 -20.78 -11.22
C ASP A 648 -22.84 -21.16 -10.35
N ILE A 649 -21.66 -20.62 -10.64
CA ILE A 649 -20.47 -20.75 -9.81
C ILE A 649 -20.67 -20.06 -8.45
N ILE A 650 -21.23 -18.84 -8.44
CA ILE A 650 -21.51 -18.10 -7.20
C ILE A 650 -22.53 -18.85 -6.33
N GLU A 651 -23.59 -19.39 -6.94
CA GLU A 651 -24.59 -20.21 -6.26
C GLU A 651 -23.94 -21.44 -5.63
N ALA A 652 -23.15 -22.21 -6.39
CA ALA A 652 -22.46 -23.39 -5.88
C ALA A 652 -21.51 -23.08 -4.70
N ILE A 653 -20.78 -21.96 -4.74
CA ILE A 653 -19.90 -21.53 -3.65
C ILE A 653 -20.72 -21.17 -2.40
N ASN A 654 -21.76 -20.34 -2.56
CA ASN A 654 -22.59 -19.88 -1.44
C ASN A 654 -23.37 -21.04 -0.78
N ASP A 655 -23.84 -22.00 -1.57
CA ASP A 655 -24.52 -23.20 -1.08
C ASP A 655 -23.59 -24.05 -0.20
N ARG A 656 -22.34 -24.25 -0.63
CA ARG A 656 -21.33 -24.98 0.16
C ARG A 656 -20.94 -24.23 1.43
N LEU A 657 -20.91 -22.90 1.38
CA LEU A 657 -20.68 -22.06 2.57
C LEU A 657 -21.88 -22.05 3.53
N GLY A 658 -23.08 -22.38 3.04
CA GLY A 658 -24.33 -22.31 3.80
C GLY A 658 -24.81 -20.89 4.03
N THR A 659 -24.41 -19.92 3.18
CA THR A 659 -24.81 -18.52 3.29
C THR A 659 -24.80 -17.85 1.92
N ARG A 660 -25.79 -16.97 1.67
CA ARG A 660 -25.87 -16.15 0.45
C ARG A 660 -24.84 -15.01 0.40
N ASN A 661 -24.16 -14.75 1.52
CA ASN A 661 -23.18 -13.67 1.64
C ASN A 661 -21.73 -14.16 1.52
N GLY A 662 -21.50 -15.45 1.24
CA GLY A 662 -20.16 -16.04 1.26
C GLY A 662 -19.15 -15.28 0.40
N VAL A 663 -19.47 -15.08 -0.88
CA VAL A 663 -18.64 -14.32 -1.81
C VAL A 663 -18.55 -12.82 -1.49
N LYS A 664 -19.55 -12.26 -0.78
CA LYS A 664 -19.52 -10.86 -0.30
C LYS A 664 -18.59 -10.68 0.88
N TYR A 665 -18.51 -11.67 1.77
CA TYR A 665 -17.54 -11.69 2.86
C TYR A 665 -16.11 -11.80 2.32
N ASP A 666 -15.89 -12.57 1.25
CA ASP A 666 -14.59 -12.59 0.57
C ASP A 666 -14.21 -11.20 0.00
N ASP A 667 -15.17 -10.47 -0.59
CA ASP A 667 -14.93 -9.10 -1.06
C ASP A 667 -14.63 -8.12 0.09
N LEU A 668 -15.38 -8.22 1.19
CA LEU A 668 -15.16 -7.41 2.39
C LEU A 668 -13.72 -7.62 2.92
N MET A 669 -13.28 -8.88 3.03
CA MET A 669 -11.93 -9.21 3.47
C MET A 669 -10.88 -8.68 2.50
N ALA A 670 -11.07 -8.88 1.19
CA ALA A 670 -10.14 -8.41 0.16
C ALA A 670 -10.00 -6.88 0.15
N THR A 671 -11.12 -6.17 0.34
CA THR A 671 -11.22 -4.71 0.35
C THR A 671 -10.58 -4.10 1.59
N GLY A 672 -10.64 -4.79 2.73
CA GLY A 672 -9.98 -4.40 3.98
C GLY A 672 -8.45 -4.37 3.92
N ASN A 673 -7.83 -4.73 2.79
CA ASN A 673 -6.37 -4.68 2.61
C ASN A 673 -5.80 -3.26 2.66
N GLU A 674 -6.56 -2.25 2.22
CA GLU A 674 -6.18 -0.85 2.35
C GLU A 674 -6.83 -0.27 3.61
N VAL A 675 -6.06 0.36 4.49
CA VAL A 675 -6.59 0.89 5.77
C VAL A 675 -7.79 1.83 5.55
N LYS A 676 -7.74 2.68 4.51
CA LYS A 676 -8.82 3.60 4.13
C LYS A 676 -10.13 2.91 3.75
N ASN A 677 -10.07 1.63 3.37
CA ASN A 677 -11.22 0.85 2.93
C ASN A 677 -11.75 -0.08 4.03
N ILE A 678 -11.08 -0.18 5.19
CA ILE A 678 -11.61 -0.90 6.35
C ILE A 678 -12.96 -0.31 6.75
N SER A 679 -13.09 1.01 6.78
CA SER A 679 -14.38 1.68 6.90
C SER A 679 -14.35 3.08 6.33
N LYS A 680 -15.42 3.45 5.61
CA LYS A 680 -15.62 4.84 5.14
C LYS A 680 -15.92 5.80 6.29
N ASN A 681 -16.25 5.26 7.48
CA ASN A 681 -16.64 6.00 8.66
C ASN A 681 -15.62 5.88 9.80
N LEU A 682 -14.35 5.53 9.56
CA LEU A 682 -13.35 5.41 10.64
C LEU A 682 -13.31 6.64 11.57
N LYS A 683 -13.48 7.85 11.02
CA LYS A 683 -13.50 9.08 11.81
C LYS A 683 -14.68 9.19 12.79
N SER A 684 -15.80 8.47 12.58
CA SER A 684 -16.92 8.48 13.53
C SER A 684 -16.63 7.75 14.83
N TYR A 685 -15.55 6.94 14.89
CA TYR A 685 -15.09 6.25 16.09
C TYR A 685 -14.08 7.09 16.92
N PHE A 686 -13.73 8.29 16.45
CA PHE A 686 -12.82 9.19 17.16
C PHE A 686 -13.51 9.72 18.42
N VAL A 687 -12.73 9.90 19.48
CA VAL A 687 -13.21 10.62 20.66
C VAL A 687 -13.26 12.12 20.37
N SER A 688 -13.77 12.89 21.31
CA SER A 688 -13.88 14.34 21.13
C SER A 688 -12.50 15.01 21.04
N ASP A 689 -12.45 16.19 20.41
CA ASP A 689 -11.19 16.93 20.23
C ASP A 689 -10.44 17.08 21.56
N ASN A 690 -9.15 16.73 21.54
CA ASN A 690 -8.21 16.72 22.67
C ASN A 690 -8.43 15.65 23.76
N GLU A 691 -9.54 14.91 23.74
CA GLU A 691 -9.80 13.86 24.75
C GLU A 691 -8.71 12.79 24.74
N LEU A 692 -8.29 12.33 23.56
CA LEU A 692 -7.21 11.37 23.43
C LEU A 692 -5.87 11.91 23.95
N LEU A 693 -5.54 13.16 23.65
CA LEU A 693 -4.30 13.80 24.14
C LEU A 693 -4.27 13.86 25.67
N CYS A 694 -5.39 14.27 26.30
CA CYS A 694 -5.52 14.31 27.74
C CYS A 694 -5.37 12.91 28.37
N LYS A 695 -6.02 11.91 27.77
CA LYS A 695 -5.94 10.51 28.21
C LYS A 695 -4.51 9.97 28.16
N LEU A 696 -3.83 10.15 27.02
CA LEU A 696 -2.45 9.68 26.84
C LEU A 696 -1.48 10.40 27.77
N THR A 697 -1.65 11.71 27.98
CA THR A 697 -0.79 12.49 28.88
C THR A 697 -0.97 12.08 30.34
N ALA A 698 -2.20 11.92 30.81
CA ALA A 698 -2.48 11.46 32.18
C ALA A 698 -1.90 10.05 32.42
N ARG A 699 -2.06 9.15 31.44
CA ARG A 699 -1.44 7.81 31.50
C ARG A 699 0.08 7.86 31.53
N GLN A 700 0.71 8.75 30.78
CA GLN A 700 2.17 8.92 30.77
C GLN A 700 2.71 9.45 32.11
N LEU A 701 1.99 10.35 32.77
CA LEU A 701 2.34 10.83 34.11
C LEU A 701 2.26 9.71 35.17
N GLY A 702 1.32 8.78 34.97
CA GLY A 702 1.09 7.67 35.90
C GLY A 702 0.38 8.09 37.18
N GLU A 703 -0.03 7.09 37.97
CA GLU A 703 -0.89 7.31 39.14
C GLU A 703 -0.21 8.12 40.25
N GLU A 704 1.10 7.93 40.45
CA GLU A 704 1.84 8.66 41.49
C GLU A 704 1.85 10.17 41.23
N VAL A 705 2.22 10.60 40.02
CA VAL A 705 2.29 12.03 39.67
C VAL A 705 0.90 12.62 39.55
N CYS A 706 -0.07 11.88 38.98
CA CYS A 706 -1.46 12.33 38.93
C CYS A 706 -2.04 12.53 40.34
N THR A 707 -1.69 11.68 41.30
CA THR A 707 -2.10 11.84 42.70
C THR A 707 -1.49 13.09 43.32
N LYS A 708 -0.19 13.33 43.13
CA LYS A 708 0.46 14.56 43.65
C LYS A 708 -0.15 15.83 43.06
N LEU A 709 -0.42 15.85 41.75
CA LEU A 709 -1.11 16.94 41.06
C LEU A 709 -2.52 17.14 41.62
N TYR A 710 -3.27 16.05 41.79
CA TYR A 710 -4.62 16.09 42.36
C TYR A 710 -4.63 16.64 43.79
N ASP A 711 -3.72 16.16 44.64
CA ASP A 711 -3.59 16.54 46.05
C ASP A 711 -3.13 17.99 46.23
N ALA A 712 -2.32 18.53 45.32
CA ALA A 712 -1.96 19.94 45.30
C ALA A 712 -3.11 20.83 44.80
N LEU A 713 -3.84 20.36 43.78
CA LEU A 713 -4.91 21.13 43.14
C LEU A 713 -6.20 21.15 43.99
N SER A 714 -6.56 20.04 44.63
CA SER A 714 -7.79 19.88 45.41
C SER A 714 -7.98 20.95 46.51
N PRO A 715 -7.01 21.17 47.42
CA PRO A 715 -7.13 22.20 48.45
C PRO A 715 -7.14 23.61 47.85
N LEU A 716 -6.38 23.86 46.77
CA LEU A 716 -6.40 25.15 46.08
C LEU A 716 -7.79 25.45 45.48
N ILE A 717 -8.42 24.47 44.81
CA ILE A 717 -9.76 24.59 44.19
C ILE A 717 -10.88 24.78 45.24
N ALA A 718 -10.67 24.28 46.46
CA ALA A 718 -11.59 24.48 47.59
C ALA A 718 -11.62 25.95 48.08
N GLU A 719 -10.55 26.72 47.85
CA GLU A 719 -10.46 28.15 48.18
C GLU A 719 -11.20 29.02 47.13
N GLU A 720 -12.51 28.82 47.00
CA GLU A 720 -13.37 29.43 45.96
C GLU A 720 -13.18 30.95 45.78
N SER A 721 -13.01 31.68 46.87
CA SER A 721 -12.87 33.14 46.86
C SER A 721 -11.68 33.64 46.02
N ARG A 722 -10.63 32.82 45.84
CA ARG A 722 -9.42 33.16 45.08
C ARG A 722 -9.61 33.15 43.57
N PHE A 723 -10.64 32.48 43.09
CA PHE A 723 -10.96 32.43 41.67
C PHE A 723 -11.94 33.53 41.26
N CYS A 724 -12.53 34.23 42.23
CA CYS A 724 -13.44 35.35 42.00
C CYS A 724 -12.66 36.68 41.97
N LYS A 725 -12.76 37.46 40.88
CA LYS A 725 -12.23 38.83 40.89
C LYS A 725 -13.08 39.75 41.78
N PRO A 726 -12.47 40.70 42.51
CA PRO A 726 -13.21 41.76 43.18
C PRO A 726 -13.85 42.72 42.17
N LYS A 727 -14.98 43.34 42.56
CA LYS A 727 -15.82 44.21 41.71
C LYS A 727 -15.01 45.32 41.01
N GLU A 728 -15.06 45.37 39.69
CA GLU A 728 -14.81 46.60 38.94
C GLU A 728 -16.11 47.41 38.85
N TRP A 729 -16.10 48.67 39.30
CA TRP A 729 -17.27 49.54 39.21
C TRP A 729 -17.43 50.04 37.77
N GLY A 730 -18.55 49.70 37.12
CA GLY A 730 -18.93 50.17 35.79
C GLY A 730 -20.34 50.74 35.77
N LEU A 731 -20.56 51.79 34.97
CA LEU A 731 -21.82 52.56 34.89
C LEU A 731 -22.99 51.73 34.30
N GLY A 732 -23.80 51.14 35.18
CA GLY A 732 -25.24 51.43 35.30
C GLY A 732 -26.27 50.90 34.29
N LEU A 733 -25.92 50.35 33.12
CA LEU A 733 -26.94 49.95 32.13
C LEU A 733 -26.88 48.49 31.62
N PHE A 734 -25.81 47.75 31.91
CA PHE A 734 -25.72 46.30 31.65
C PHE A 734 -25.58 45.46 32.93
N ASP A 735 -25.71 46.10 34.09
CA ASP A 735 -25.36 45.55 35.41
C ASP A 735 -26.46 44.65 36.03
N LYS A 736 -27.15 43.88 35.18
CA LYS A 736 -28.13 42.87 35.57
C LYS A 736 -27.64 41.47 35.22
N LYS A 737 -26.44 41.11 35.69
CA LYS A 737 -26.10 39.74 36.12
C LYS A 737 -24.90 39.79 37.06
N LYS A 738 -25.20 39.79 38.36
CA LYS A 738 -24.28 39.50 39.45
C LYS A 738 -23.46 38.26 39.10
N SER A 739 -22.13 38.34 39.18
CA SER A 739 -21.29 37.15 39.31
C SER A 739 -20.09 37.49 40.18
N THR A 740 -20.24 37.19 41.47
CA THR A 740 -19.14 36.87 42.39
C THR A 740 -18.82 35.38 42.31
N SER A 741 -19.10 34.73 41.17
CA SER A 741 -19.03 33.27 41.04
C SER A 741 -17.72 32.86 40.38
N SER A 742 -17.16 31.74 40.84
CA SER A 742 -15.99 31.11 40.23
C SER A 742 -16.14 30.99 38.71
N PRO A 743 -15.05 31.08 37.93
CA PRO A 743 -15.05 30.76 36.52
C PRO A 743 -15.66 29.37 36.30
N ALA A 744 -16.53 29.23 35.30
CA ALA A 744 -17.27 27.98 35.07
C ALA A 744 -16.36 26.74 34.97
N GLY A 745 -15.15 26.89 34.41
CA GLY A 745 -14.18 25.79 34.35
C GLY A 745 -13.64 25.38 35.72
N ILE A 746 -13.39 26.33 36.63
CA ILE A 746 -12.98 26.02 38.01
C ILE A 746 -14.12 25.30 38.76
N THR A 747 -15.36 25.75 38.58
CA THR A 747 -16.53 25.07 39.15
C THR A 747 -16.65 23.63 38.63
N LYS A 748 -16.42 23.41 37.34
CA LYS A 748 -16.45 22.05 36.76
C LYS A 748 -15.30 21.18 37.26
N ILE A 749 -14.09 21.71 37.38
CA ILE A 749 -12.95 20.99 38.00
C ILE A 749 -13.31 20.59 39.44
N ARG A 750 -13.87 21.50 40.23
CA ARG A 750 -14.33 21.19 41.58
C ARG A 750 -15.36 20.05 41.60
N ASN A 751 -16.34 20.10 40.70
CA ASN A 751 -17.37 19.05 40.61
C ASN A 751 -16.74 17.71 40.24
N LEU A 752 -15.77 17.68 39.32
CA LEU A 752 -15.03 16.46 38.96
C LEU A 752 -14.24 15.89 40.14
N MET A 753 -13.68 16.74 41.00
CA MET A 753 -12.97 16.31 42.21
C MET A 753 -13.91 15.77 43.31
N GLN A 754 -15.17 16.21 43.33
CA GLN A 754 -16.17 15.79 44.32
C GLN A 754 -17.01 14.59 43.84
N ASP A 755 -17.07 14.38 42.54
CA ASP A 755 -17.84 13.30 41.94
C ASP A 755 -17.13 11.94 42.12
N LYS A 756 -17.77 11.07 42.91
CA LYS A 756 -17.30 9.70 43.13
C LYS A 756 -17.28 8.85 41.86
N ASN A 757 -18.04 9.23 40.84
CA ASN A 757 -18.10 8.58 39.53
C ASN A 757 -17.14 9.23 38.50
N ALA A 758 -16.37 10.25 38.89
CA ALA A 758 -15.43 10.90 37.98
C ALA A 758 -14.22 10.02 37.62
N GLY A 759 -14.02 8.90 38.28
CA GLY A 759 -12.96 7.93 38.00
C GLY A 759 -12.67 7.08 39.23
N ASN A 760 -12.15 5.87 38.99
CA ASN A 760 -11.74 4.96 40.06
C ASN A 760 -10.33 5.26 40.59
N ASP A 761 -9.55 6.04 39.84
CA ASP A 761 -8.18 6.46 40.14
C ASP A 761 -7.96 7.94 39.80
N ASN A 762 -6.78 8.47 40.12
CA ASN A 762 -6.46 9.88 39.86
C ASN A 762 -6.03 10.13 38.41
N ILE A 763 -5.59 9.11 37.67
CA ILE A 763 -5.36 9.20 36.22
C ILE A 763 -6.65 9.65 35.50
N LEU A 764 -7.77 8.94 35.70
CA LEU A 764 -9.05 9.24 35.04
C LEU A 764 -9.62 10.61 35.45
N ARG A 765 -9.42 11.01 36.72
CA ARG A 765 -9.84 12.33 37.19
C ARG A 765 -9.02 13.44 36.51
N LEU A 766 -7.70 13.26 36.41
CA LEU A 766 -6.84 14.24 35.75
C LEU A 766 -7.08 14.32 34.25
N GLU A 767 -7.35 13.20 33.57
CA GLU A 767 -7.78 13.19 32.17
C GLU A 767 -8.97 14.15 31.96
N LYS A 768 -10.02 14.03 32.78
CA LYS A 768 -11.21 14.89 32.70
C LYS A 768 -10.92 16.34 33.03
N ILE A 769 -10.06 16.60 34.02
CA ILE A 769 -9.64 17.95 34.41
C ILE A 769 -8.82 18.59 33.27
N PHE A 770 -7.90 17.86 32.65
CA PHE A 770 -7.11 18.31 31.51
C PHE A 770 -8.01 18.70 30.34
N LEU A 771 -8.98 17.85 30.00
CA LEU A 771 -9.95 18.13 28.94
C LEU A 771 -10.78 19.39 29.26
N GLU A 772 -11.21 19.54 30.51
CA GLU A 772 -11.96 20.72 30.94
C GLU A 772 -11.13 22.01 30.82
N VAL A 773 -9.81 21.95 31.03
CA VAL A 773 -8.89 23.09 30.83
C VAL A 773 -8.65 23.40 29.36
N LEU A 774 -8.48 22.40 28.49
CA LEU A 774 -8.29 22.63 27.05
C LEU A 774 -9.52 23.27 26.40
N ASN A 775 -10.71 23.03 26.96
CA ASN A 775 -11.95 23.71 26.56
C ASN A 775 -12.05 25.18 27.03
N ARG A 776 -11.03 25.74 27.67
CA ARG A 776 -10.99 27.15 28.13
C ARG A 776 -10.14 28.00 27.18
N PRO A 777 -10.52 29.28 26.93
CA PRO A 777 -9.71 30.19 26.13
C PRO A 777 -8.26 30.29 26.62
N VAL A 778 -7.28 30.36 25.71
CA VAL A 778 -5.86 30.43 26.10
C VAL A 778 -5.61 31.62 27.03
N SER A 779 -5.94 32.84 26.58
CA SER A 779 -5.83 34.05 27.38
C SER A 779 -7.20 34.61 27.77
N ASN A 780 -7.28 35.18 28.96
CA ASN A 780 -8.39 36.04 29.38
C ASN A 780 -7.89 36.96 30.49
N SER A 781 -7.84 38.27 30.22
CA SER A 781 -7.38 39.31 31.16
C SER A 781 -8.25 39.42 32.42
N THR A 782 -9.46 38.87 32.41
CA THR A 782 -10.38 38.86 33.55
C THR A 782 -10.12 37.74 34.55
N ARG A 783 -9.14 36.86 34.33
CA ARG A 783 -8.79 35.76 35.24
C ARG A 783 -7.93 36.24 36.43
N THR A 784 -8.04 35.54 37.55
CA THR A 784 -7.14 35.74 38.72
C THR A 784 -5.80 35.05 38.47
N LYS A 785 -4.79 35.35 39.31
CA LYS A 785 -3.47 34.70 39.26
C LYS A 785 -3.62 33.18 39.39
N GLU A 786 -4.45 32.74 40.33
CA GLU A 786 -4.72 31.34 40.64
C GLU A 786 -5.43 30.64 39.46
N THR A 787 -6.40 31.33 38.83
CA THR A 787 -7.08 30.78 37.64
C THR A 787 -6.09 30.60 36.48
N ASN A 788 -5.22 31.57 36.23
CA ASN A 788 -4.19 31.47 35.19
C ASN A 788 -3.17 30.38 35.55
N SER A 789 -2.73 30.30 36.81
CA SER A 789 -1.81 29.25 37.28
C SER A 789 -2.35 27.85 37.00
N VAL A 790 -3.61 27.56 37.37
CA VAL A 790 -4.22 26.25 37.10
C VAL A 790 -4.30 25.97 35.60
N TYR A 791 -4.83 26.90 34.82
CA TYR A 791 -5.05 26.66 33.38
C TYR A 791 -3.74 26.58 32.60
N ASP A 792 -2.79 27.47 32.87
CA ASP A 792 -1.56 27.57 32.09
C ASP A 792 -0.60 26.42 32.46
N ARG A 793 -0.51 26.02 33.73
CA ARG A 793 0.30 24.84 34.10
C ARG A 793 -0.22 23.56 33.48
N ILE A 794 -1.53 23.35 33.49
CA ILE A 794 -2.12 22.17 32.83
C ILE A 794 -1.89 22.24 31.31
N ARG A 795 -2.02 23.41 30.68
CA ARG A 795 -1.69 23.55 29.25
C ARG A 795 -0.22 23.31 28.96
N ASN A 796 0.68 23.70 29.85
CA ASN A 796 2.11 23.42 29.69
C ASN A 796 2.39 21.92 29.73
N ILE A 797 1.77 21.19 30.65
CA ILE A 797 1.86 19.72 30.73
C ILE A 797 1.31 19.05 29.45
N LEU A 798 0.27 19.62 28.84
CA LEU A 798 -0.34 19.10 27.60
C LEU A 798 0.33 19.61 26.32
N GLY A 799 1.20 20.62 26.43
CA GLY A 799 1.88 21.26 25.32
C GLY A 799 3.14 20.52 24.91
N SER A 800 3.76 20.96 23.81
CA SER A 800 5.06 20.40 23.43
C SER A 800 6.16 20.87 24.38
N VAL A 801 7.11 19.99 24.65
CA VAL A 801 8.24 20.23 25.58
C VAL A 801 9.04 21.49 25.18
N PHE A 802 9.17 21.73 23.87
CA PHE A 802 9.83 22.94 23.34
C PHE A 802 9.04 24.23 23.51
N ALA A 803 7.71 24.18 23.55
CA ALA A 803 6.89 25.36 23.84
C ALA A 803 7.10 25.88 25.28
N VAL A 804 7.62 25.02 26.16
CA VAL A 804 7.80 25.30 27.60
C VAL A 804 9.29 25.25 28.03
N GLY A 805 10.23 25.22 27.09
CA GLY A 805 11.67 25.35 27.40
C GLY A 805 12.46 24.05 27.54
N ASP A 806 12.01 22.97 26.92
CA ASP A 806 12.67 21.65 26.89
C ASP A 806 12.64 20.89 28.24
N GLU A 807 11.63 21.16 29.07
CA GLU A 807 11.41 20.49 30.37
C GLU A 807 10.59 19.19 30.23
N SER A 808 10.94 18.14 30.99
CA SER A 808 10.17 16.88 30.98
C SER A 808 8.78 17.06 31.59
N LEU A 809 7.83 16.18 31.25
CA LEU A 809 6.48 16.23 31.83
C LEU A 809 6.48 16.19 33.35
N GLU A 810 7.39 15.42 33.94
CA GLU A 810 7.54 15.31 35.38
C GLU A 810 8.01 16.63 36.00
N VAL A 811 8.94 17.35 35.35
CA VAL A 811 9.39 18.69 35.78
C VAL A 811 8.25 19.70 35.69
N LEU A 812 7.47 19.66 34.61
CA LEU A 812 6.31 20.53 34.43
C LEU A 812 5.23 20.27 35.49
N ALA A 813 5.01 18.99 35.83
CA ALA A 813 4.10 18.58 36.89
C ALA A 813 4.60 19.05 38.27
N ASP A 814 5.89 18.87 38.59
CA ASP A 814 6.48 19.31 39.85
C ASP A 814 6.41 20.83 40.02
N ALA A 815 6.64 21.59 38.93
CA ALA A 815 6.48 23.04 38.94
C ALA A 815 5.02 23.46 39.20
N ALA A 816 4.05 22.74 38.65
CA ALA A 816 2.63 22.97 38.93
C ALA A 816 2.29 22.66 40.39
N ILE A 817 2.74 21.52 40.92
CA ILE A 817 2.54 21.09 42.30
C ILE A 817 3.10 22.13 43.29
N ALA A 818 4.33 22.58 43.06
CA ALA A 818 4.98 23.56 43.91
C ALA A 818 4.24 24.90 43.92
N GLU A 819 3.88 25.41 42.74
CA GLU A 819 3.17 26.69 42.62
C GLU A 819 1.77 26.63 43.25
N TRP A 820 1.00 25.57 43.00
CA TRP A 820 -0.34 25.42 43.58
C TRP A 820 -0.30 25.28 45.10
N SER A 821 0.69 24.56 45.62
CA SER A 821 0.91 24.45 47.07
C SER A 821 1.27 25.80 47.70
N GLU A 822 2.12 26.59 47.05
CA GLU A 822 2.49 27.93 47.51
C GLU A 822 1.28 28.88 47.51
N LEU A 823 0.46 28.85 46.45
CA LEU A 823 -0.76 29.65 46.35
C LEU A 823 -1.77 29.28 47.45
N PHE A 824 -1.93 27.98 47.74
CA PHE A 824 -2.79 27.53 48.83
C PHE A 824 -2.28 27.98 50.20
N GLU A 825 -1.00 27.79 50.50
CA GLU A 825 -0.41 28.22 51.79
C GLU A 825 -0.40 29.74 51.95
N ALA A 826 -0.24 30.49 50.86
CA ALA A 826 -0.44 31.94 50.86
C ALA A 826 -1.90 32.31 51.19
N SER A 827 -2.88 31.59 50.63
CA SER A 827 -4.31 31.80 50.94
C SER A 827 -4.60 31.55 52.42
N LYS A 828 -4.12 30.42 52.93
CA LYS A 828 -4.32 30.01 54.32
C LYS A 828 -3.76 31.03 55.30
N ARG A 829 -2.53 31.52 55.07
CA ARG A 829 -1.91 32.58 55.88
C ARG A 829 -2.73 33.86 55.87
N ALA A 830 -3.18 34.32 54.70
CA ALA A 830 -4.01 35.52 54.59
C ALA A 830 -5.36 35.38 55.32
N ASN A 831 -6.00 34.21 55.24
CA ASN A 831 -7.25 33.94 55.95
C ASN A 831 -7.04 33.87 57.47
N SER A 832 -5.95 33.23 57.94
CA SER A 832 -5.61 33.20 59.37
C SER A 832 -5.28 34.60 59.93
N SER A 833 -4.61 35.45 59.15
CA SER A 833 -4.36 36.84 59.53
C SER A 833 -5.64 37.69 59.57
N ALA A 834 -6.63 37.39 58.73
CA ALA A 834 -7.93 38.10 58.72
C ALA A 834 -8.87 37.68 59.87
N VAL A 835 -8.74 36.45 60.39
CA VAL A 835 -9.54 35.94 61.54
C VAL A 835 -8.92 36.37 62.89
N ALA A 836 -7.65 36.78 62.90
CA ALA A 836 -6.95 37.28 64.10
C ALA A 836 -7.18 38.77 64.39
N TYR A 837 -8.00 39.46 63.59
CA TYR A 837 -8.38 40.87 63.75
C TYR A 837 -9.84 41.05 64.14
#